data_AF-A0AAV2YV41-F1
#
_entry.id   AF-A0AAV2YV41-F1
#
_cell.length_a   1.000
_cell.length_b   1.000
_cell.length_c   1.000
_cell.angle_alpha   90.00
_cell.angle_beta   90.00
_cell.angle_gamma   90.00
#
_symmetry.space_group_name_H-M   'P 1'
#
loop_
_entity.id
_entity.type
_entity.pdbx_description
1 polymer ?
#
loop_
_entity_poly.entity_id
_entity_poly.type
_entity_poly.pdbx_seq_one_letter_code
_entity_poly.pdbx_strand_id
1 'polypeptide(L)'
;MHDAIDRFRLMLSVVPVQGNLYAKRSCDIQYTTTPPVCKTVIQEEKCLEMVIPVSHFVPTRICSTCYTTGCPASACTFLPGDGVPDADFVVYVKAVTTTQCGPQVLAYASACQRDQFDRPTFGMVNFCPLRVSSDPVKYESQLSTALHEISHALGFSSQFYAYMRHKDGTPRTRRDQNNRPPALVNTQCPNGKYVNYYSNPDTATVQYYTERDELVAKMVTPAVAKFVQTHFNCSSLTGAELENLDDGCLGSHWEERLFEPEYMTPVLSYFTVISGLTMAFFEDSGWYKTNSSMTAQLDFGAGLGCPFAQKKCVDQATQTPLAVDHYCTVNDAESCTPDATSRSFCSIGTGKTIPWYFQYFDDPTVGGYNPYADFCPLNTGFLKGDCTITTNMQLQYPVNTTINLMGETYCPTCRCTKSSLVLLNSGWITSPRRKSGCYAMDCATPNAVTISVQVSDDVYKVNCTKKGALITIPNFSGTLTCPDPAVVCEKRCPRACSGHGVCNFVSQTCSCSAGWSGSDCATVAPVGGTQDMSSNTTDAATNSTSSSGSMDSTNPQSNRTSLPTATTPPTAKVTPIPTSSSATPPPRNVSIPTSTPKPTAKTSTVAPVTNKTQNGANSTLANGCAANVSSQCATTTGQALLSNDMGETYCESCMCTRSSLHRNASTTLTRPWGCYAIQCLSSSLLQMAVTSPNLTYKFNCTAGKPVDVAIPGYMGTVACIDPQTVCDFTCPNNCSSHGTCQAVTRKCVCAVGWTGSDCATASPGTNASAHPSPTASLRSRATSSIKSSPGLQLEVLALLVALVLYWDQATIATSTPHQHTAQLTPRTMLVDKRREVLRLYREILRTTRQFEWKNEQAELWSTVLRKNARSEIENARHETDSETISKRIIIGWDCVAQVQQKMVEKQQELQQQATSAPPSNDSKNAS
;
A
#
# COMPACT_ATOMS: atom_id res chain seq x y z
N MET A 1 -5.26 -16.01 -3.05
CA MET A 1 -6.42 -15.73 -3.93
C MET A 1 -7.62 -16.58 -3.60
N HIS A 2 -7.56 -17.92 -3.67
CA HIS A 2 -8.69 -18.79 -3.31
C HIS A 2 -9.26 -18.44 -1.93
N ASP A 3 -8.39 -18.35 -0.91
CA ASP A 3 -8.76 -18.02 0.47
C ASP A 3 -9.39 -16.62 0.62
N ALA A 4 -9.01 -15.67 -0.24
CA ALA A 4 -9.60 -14.33 -0.25
C ALA A 4 -11.03 -14.37 -0.83
N ILE A 5 -11.23 -15.11 -1.93
CA ILE A 5 -12.55 -15.32 -2.55
C ILE A 5 -13.49 -16.06 -1.57
N ASP A 6 -13.00 -17.07 -0.86
CA ASP A 6 -13.80 -17.80 0.15
C ASP A 6 -14.14 -16.94 1.36
N ARG A 7 -13.22 -16.09 1.84
CA ARG A 7 -13.56 -15.05 2.82
C ARG A 7 -14.66 -14.14 2.28
N PHE A 8 -14.62 -13.67 1.03
CA PHE A 8 -15.70 -12.86 0.46
C PHE A 8 -17.05 -13.59 0.35
N ARG A 9 -17.05 -14.88 -0.02
CA ARG A 9 -18.27 -15.73 -0.03
C ARG A 9 -18.93 -15.88 1.35
N LEU A 10 -18.17 -15.68 2.43
CA LEU A 10 -18.66 -15.75 3.81
C LEU A 10 -19.00 -14.36 4.40
N MET A 11 -18.33 -13.30 3.91
CA MET A 11 -18.55 -11.91 4.31
C MET A 11 -19.75 -11.26 3.61
N LEU A 12 -19.92 -11.52 2.31
CA LEU A 12 -20.87 -10.85 1.43
C LEU A 12 -21.83 -11.84 0.78
N SER A 13 -23.09 -11.42 0.66
CA SER A 13 -24.13 -12.08 -0.13
C SER A 13 -24.77 -11.08 -1.10
N VAL A 14 -25.32 -11.56 -2.20
CA VAL A 14 -25.90 -10.73 -3.27
C VAL A 14 -27.27 -11.28 -3.71
N VAL A 15 -27.99 -10.51 -4.52
CA VAL A 15 -29.08 -11.06 -5.35
C VAL A 15 -28.44 -11.85 -6.50
N PRO A 16 -28.64 -13.19 -6.60
CA PRO A 16 -27.94 -14.00 -7.58
C PRO A 16 -28.32 -13.66 -9.03
N VAL A 17 -27.33 -13.60 -9.92
CA VAL A 17 -27.54 -13.57 -11.37
C VAL A 17 -28.39 -14.77 -11.80
N GLN A 18 -29.35 -14.53 -12.70
CA GLN A 18 -30.27 -15.56 -13.19
C GLN A 18 -29.77 -16.09 -14.55
N GLY A 19 -29.27 -17.33 -14.57
CA GLY A 19 -28.54 -17.88 -15.71
C GLY A 19 -27.09 -17.39 -15.74
N ASN A 20 -26.47 -17.39 -16.91
CA ASN A 20 -25.06 -17.04 -17.05
C ASN A 20 -24.84 -15.52 -16.88
N LEU A 21 -23.73 -15.15 -16.26
CA LEU A 21 -23.25 -13.78 -16.18
C LEU A 21 -22.51 -13.39 -17.46
N TYR A 22 -23.00 -12.36 -18.13
CA TYR A 22 -22.47 -11.88 -19.41
C TYR A 22 -21.69 -10.57 -19.28
N ALA A 23 -20.50 -10.54 -19.86
CA ALA A 23 -19.82 -9.29 -20.19
C ALA A 23 -20.54 -8.60 -21.37
N LYS A 24 -20.66 -7.28 -21.29
CA LYS A 24 -21.19 -6.43 -22.37
C LYS A 24 -20.08 -6.18 -23.39
N ARG A 25 -20.40 -6.22 -24.68
CA ARG A 25 -19.50 -5.76 -25.75
C ARG A 25 -19.72 -4.27 -26.02
N SER A 26 -18.65 -3.51 -26.13
CA SER A 26 -18.66 -2.12 -26.59
C SER A 26 -18.64 -2.07 -28.12
N CYS A 27 -19.55 -1.30 -28.72
CA CYS A 27 -19.44 -0.98 -30.15
C CYS A 27 -18.20 -0.11 -30.40
N ASP A 28 -17.43 -0.46 -31.42
CA ASP A 28 -16.35 0.37 -31.97
C ASP A 28 -16.95 1.41 -32.94
N ILE A 29 -17.74 0.94 -33.91
CA ILE A 29 -18.61 1.77 -34.76
C ILE A 29 -20.05 1.30 -34.57
N GLN A 30 -21.01 2.22 -34.46
CA GLN A 30 -22.44 1.94 -34.32
C GLN A 30 -23.31 2.78 -35.27
N TYR A 31 -24.48 2.26 -35.61
CA TYR A 31 -25.53 2.99 -36.32
C TYR A 31 -26.40 3.78 -35.34
N THR A 32 -26.81 4.98 -35.74
CA THR A 32 -27.72 5.89 -35.01
C THR A 32 -29.19 5.44 -35.05
N THR A 33 -29.41 4.12 -35.00
CA THR A 33 -30.74 3.52 -34.81
C THR A 33 -31.20 3.72 -33.36
N THR A 34 -32.47 3.44 -33.06
CA THR A 34 -33.02 3.47 -31.70
C THR A 34 -33.63 2.10 -31.37
N PRO A 35 -33.04 1.30 -30.47
CA PRO A 35 -31.71 1.49 -29.85
C PRO A 35 -30.57 1.43 -30.89
N PRO A 36 -29.37 1.97 -30.58
CA PRO A 36 -28.20 1.84 -31.44
C PRO A 36 -27.80 0.37 -31.66
N VAL A 37 -27.20 0.09 -32.81
CA VAL A 37 -26.74 -1.26 -33.21
C VAL A 37 -25.29 -1.17 -33.66
N CYS A 38 -24.42 -2.05 -33.14
CA CYS A 38 -23.03 -2.10 -33.53
C CYS A 38 -22.86 -2.49 -35.01
N LYS A 39 -21.99 -1.78 -35.71
CA LYS A 39 -21.39 -2.21 -36.99
C LYS A 39 -20.17 -3.09 -36.72
N THR A 40 -19.34 -2.66 -35.79
CA THR A 40 -18.15 -3.34 -35.29
C THR A 40 -18.14 -3.28 -33.76
N VAL A 41 -17.47 -4.23 -33.12
CA VAL A 41 -17.18 -4.20 -31.68
C VAL A 41 -15.67 -4.13 -31.47
N ILE A 42 -15.26 -3.63 -30.31
CA ILE A 42 -13.85 -3.68 -29.89
C ILE A 42 -13.43 -5.16 -29.81
N GLN A 43 -12.45 -5.58 -30.63
CA GLN A 43 -12.07 -6.99 -30.75
C GLN A 43 -11.32 -7.50 -29.50
N GLU A 44 -10.39 -6.70 -28.99
CA GLU A 44 -9.67 -6.94 -27.73
C GLU A 44 -10.22 -6.03 -26.62
N GLU A 45 -11.51 -6.15 -26.29
CA GLU A 45 -12.08 -5.37 -25.18
C GLU A 45 -11.52 -5.85 -23.82
N LYS A 46 -11.00 -4.91 -23.02
CA LYS A 46 -10.21 -5.21 -21.81
C LYS A 46 -10.98 -4.86 -20.54
N CYS A 47 -10.95 -5.78 -19.58
CA CYS A 47 -11.21 -5.46 -18.19
C CYS A 47 -9.96 -4.79 -17.62
N LEU A 48 -9.96 -3.45 -17.63
CA LEU A 48 -8.79 -2.61 -17.41
C LEU A 48 -7.65 -2.93 -18.40
N GLU A 49 -6.77 -3.86 -18.05
CA GLU A 49 -5.61 -4.27 -18.86
C GLU A 49 -5.72 -5.69 -19.42
N MET A 50 -6.70 -6.48 -18.98
CA MET A 50 -6.81 -7.91 -19.24
C MET A 50 -7.93 -8.16 -20.26
N VAL A 51 -7.62 -8.83 -21.39
CA VAL A 51 -8.59 -9.07 -22.48
C VAL A 51 -9.69 -10.02 -22.00
N ILE A 52 -10.94 -9.58 -22.09
CA ILE A 52 -12.10 -10.40 -21.71
C ILE A 52 -12.21 -11.58 -22.69
N PRO A 53 -12.28 -12.84 -22.22
CA PRO A 53 -12.42 -14.00 -23.10
C PRO A 53 -13.70 -13.93 -23.95
N VAL A 54 -13.62 -14.35 -25.21
CA VAL A 54 -14.72 -14.26 -26.18
C VAL A 54 -16.00 -14.96 -25.67
N SER A 55 -15.86 -16.07 -24.94
CA SER A 55 -16.95 -16.83 -24.33
C SER A 55 -17.63 -16.12 -23.15
N HIS A 56 -16.99 -15.15 -22.48
CA HIS A 56 -17.59 -14.47 -21.32
C HIS A 56 -18.63 -13.41 -21.72
N PHE A 57 -18.68 -13.01 -23.00
CA PHE A 57 -19.58 -11.96 -23.48
C PHE A 57 -21.00 -12.44 -23.75
N VAL A 58 -21.96 -11.50 -23.82
CA VAL A 58 -23.29 -11.72 -24.39
C VAL A 58 -23.23 -11.97 -25.90
N PRO A 59 -24.04 -12.88 -26.48
CA PRO A 59 -24.27 -12.97 -27.91
C PRO A 59 -24.68 -11.61 -28.48
N THR A 60 -23.81 -11.01 -29.29
CA THR A 60 -23.97 -9.60 -29.69
C THR A 60 -24.31 -9.49 -31.16
N ARG A 61 -25.50 -8.94 -31.47
CA ARG A 61 -25.92 -8.67 -32.85
C ARG A 61 -25.09 -7.52 -33.42
N ILE A 62 -24.36 -7.79 -34.51
CA ILE A 62 -23.71 -6.78 -35.35
C ILE A 62 -24.41 -6.73 -36.72
N CYS A 63 -24.31 -5.60 -37.42
CA CYS A 63 -24.90 -5.43 -38.76
C CYS A 63 -23.93 -4.73 -39.71
N SER A 64 -23.79 -5.22 -40.95
CA SER A 64 -22.94 -4.62 -41.98
C SER A 64 -23.57 -3.39 -42.63
N THR A 65 -24.90 -3.30 -42.62
CA THR A 65 -25.71 -2.14 -43.02
C THR A 65 -26.96 -2.01 -42.14
N CYS A 66 -27.43 -0.78 -41.97
CA CYS A 66 -28.73 -0.44 -41.40
C CYS A 66 -29.33 0.74 -42.16
N TYR A 67 -30.66 0.80 -42.24
CA TYR A 67 -31.42 1.91 -42.84
C TYR A 67 -32.15 2.70 -41.75
N THR A 68 -32.76 3.84 -42.13
CA THR A 68 -33.58 4.66 -41.22
C THR A 68 -34.78 3.91 -40.64
N THR A 69 -35.27 2.88 -41.33
CA THR A 69 -36.33 1.96 -40.88
C THR A 69 -35.81 0.76 -40.05
N GLY A 70 -34.51 0.69 -39.76
CA GLY A 70 -33.87 -0.36 -38.98
C GLY A 70 -32.84 -1.20 -39.76
N CYS A 71 -32.24 -2.17 -39.07
CA CYS A 71 -31.21 -3.05 -39.64
C CYS A 71 -31.83 -4.34 -40.19
N PRO A 72 -31.77 -4.62 -41.52
CA PRO A 72 -32.38 -5.80 -42.11
C PRO A 72 -31.68 -7.09 -41.62
N ALA A 73 -32.46 -8.14 -41.36
CA ALA A 73 -31.94 -9.36 -40.75
C ALA A 73 -30.79 -10.02 -41.54
N SER A 74 -30.87 -10.01 -42.87
CA SER A 74 -29.85 -10.55 -43.78
C SER A 74 -28.52 -9.79 -43.80
N ALA A 75 -28.47 -8.55 -43.29
CA ALA A 75 -27.23 -7.80 -43.12
C ALA A 75 -26.59 -7.98 -41.74
N CYS A 76 -27.17 -8.82 -40.88
CA CYS A 76 -26.77 -8.93 -39.48
C CYS A 76 -26.38 -10.35 -39.08
N THR A 77 -25.38 -10.44 -38.21
CA THR A 77 -24.90 -11.68 -37.61
C THR A 77 -24.80 -11.52 -36.10
N PHE A 78 -24.67 -12.63 -35.37
CA PHE A 78 -24.37 -12.61 -33.95
C PHE A 78 -22.92 -13.02 -33.73
N LEU A 79 -22.17 -12.21 -32.98
CA LEU A 79 -20.89 -12.60 -32.43
C LEU A 79 -21.12 -13.55 -31.24
N PRO A 80 -20.32 -14.62 -31.10
CA PRO A 80 -20.49 -15.63 -30.06
C PRO A 80 -20.17 -15.08 -28.66
N GLY A 81 -20.56 -15.86 -27.66
CA GLY A 81 -20.38 -15.58 -26.25
C GLY A 81 -21.40 -16.39 -25.45
N ASP A 82 -20.93 -17.22 -24.52
CA ASP A 82 -21.75 -18.19 -23.79
C ASP A 82 -22.20 -17.63 -22.43
N GLY A 83 -21.45 -16.64 -21.92
CA GLY A 83 -21.52 -16.15 -20.54
C GLY A 83 -20.80 -17.10 -19.57
N VAL A 84 -20.55 -16.62 -18.35
CA VAL A 84 -19.98 -17.42 -17.27
C VAL A 84 -21.13 -18.03 -16.44
N PRO A 85 -21.30 -19.35 -16.38
CA PRO A 85 -22.33 -19.99 -15.56
C PRO A 85 -22.02 -19.83 -14.06
N ASP A 86 -23.05 -19.92 -13.23
CA ASP A 86 -22.97 -19.99 -11.76
C ASP A 86 -22.11 -18.88 -11.10
N ALA A 87 -22.12 -17.67 -11.69
CA ALA A 87 -21.26 -16.55 -11.28
C ALA A 87 -22.05 -15.25 -11.06
N ASP A 88 -21.81 -14.59 -9.94
CA ASP A 88 -22.29 -13.23 -9.64
C ASP A 88 -21.25 -12.13 -9.96
N PHE A 89 -19.97 -12.49 -9.89
CA PHE A 89 -18.84 -11.61 -10.12
C PHE A 89 -17.68 -12.40 -10.74
N VAL A 90 -16.99 -11.81 -11.71
CA VAL A 90 -15.80 -12.39 -12.35
C VAL A 90 -14.60 -11.49 -12.08
N VAL A 91 -13.62 -12.03 -11.36
CA VAL A 91 -12.32 -11.37 -11.14
C VAL A 91 -11.27 -11.96 -12.08
N TYR A 92 -10.69 -11.12 -12.94
CA TYR A 92 -9.53 -11.47 -13.74
C TYR A 92 -8.26 -11.19 -12.94
N VAL A 93 -7.40 -12.20 -12.79
CA VAL A 93 -6.18 -12.10 -11.99
C VAL A 93 -4.96 -12.17 -12.90
N LYS A 94 -4.05 -11.22 -12.75
CA LYS A 94 -2.72 -11.25 -13.39
C LYS A 94 -1.62 -11.00 -12.36
N ALA A 95 -0.41 -11.43 -12.70
CA ALA A 95 0.81 -11.10 -11.96
C ALA A 95 1.87 -10.63 -12.97
N VAL A 96 1.85 -9.34 -13.30
CA VAL A 96 2.70 -8.74 -14.34
C VAL A 96 3.27 -7.42 -13.82
N THR A 97 4.55 -7.16 -14.08
CA THR A 97 5.16 -5.86 -13.80
C THR A 97 4.65 -4.83 -14.80
N THR A 98 4.00 -3.79 -14.30
CA THR A 98 3.46 -2.67 -15.09
C THR A 98 4.03 -1.35 -14.58
N THR A 99 3.69 -0.22 -15.23
CA THR A 99 4.07 1.12 -14.75
C THR A 99 3.50 1.44 -13.36
N GLN A 100 2.41 0.80 -12.95
CA GLN A 100 1.84 0.94 -11.61
C GLN A 100 2.62 0.15 -10.54
N CYS A 101 3.44 -0.82 -10.92
CA CYS A 101 4.26 -1.61 -10.00
C CYS A 101 5.52 -0.85 -9.53
N GLY A 102 5.31 0.31 -8.90
CA GLY A 102 6.33 1.13 -8.29
C GLY A 102 6.87 0.55 -6.96
N PRO A 103 7.79 1.26 -6.28
CA PRO A 103 8.49 0.77 -5.10
C PRO A 103 7.62 0.64 -3.84
N GLN A 104 6.35 1.05 -3.86
CA GLN A 104 5.42 0.93 -2.73
C GLN A 104 4.17 0.10 -3.05
N VAL A 105 3.81 -0.07 -4.32
CA VAL A 105 2.60 -0.78 -4.76
C VAL A 105 2.81 -2.30 -4.68
N LEU A 106 1.93 -2.99 -3.95
CA LEU A 106 1.95 -4.46 -3.80
C LEU A 106 1.11 -5.15 -4.87
N ALA A 107 -0.07 -4.60 -5.12
CA ALA A 107 -1.01 -4.97 -6.17
C ALA A 107 -1.83 -3.72 -6.55
N TYR A 108 -2.76 -3.85 -7.49
CA TYR A 108 -3.80 -2.85 -7.77
C TYR A 108 -5.00 -3.49 -8.46
N ALA A 109 -6.19 -2.93 -8.26
CA ALA A 109 -7.43 -3.48 -8.79
C ALA A 109 -8.56 -2.47 -8.99
N SER A 110 -9.53 -2.83 -9.85
CA SER A 110 -10.83 -2.14 -9.90
C SER A 110 -11.86 -2.92 -10.71
N ALA A 111 -13.13 -2.51 -10.61
CA ALA A 111 -14.18 -3.01 -11.51
C ALA A 111 -14.04 -2.41 -12.91
N CYS A 112 -14.41 -3.19 -13.93
CA CYS A 112 -14.45 -2.77 -15.33
C CYS A 112 -15.87 -2.80 -15.93
N GLN A 113 -16.76 -3.67 -15.44
CA GLN A 113 -18.16 -3.72 -15.86
C GLN A 113 -19.12 -3.90 -14.68
N ARG A 114 -20.35 -3.42 -14.89
CA ARG A 114 -21.41 -3.31 -13.88
C ARG A 114 -22.76 -3.72 -14.47
N ASP A 115 -23.67 -4.26 -13.65
CA ASP A 115 -25.03 -4.64 -14.07
C ASP A 115 -25.99 -3.42 -14.19
N GLN A 116 -27.27 -3.68 -14.49
CA GLN A 116 -28.30 -2.63 -14.61
C GLN A 116 -28.65 -1.93 -13.28
N PHE A 117 -28.25 -2.50 -12.15
CA PHE A 117 -28.36 -1.92 -10.81
C PHE A 117 -27.03 -1.32 -10.35
N ASP A 118 -26.12 -1.03 -11.28
CA ASP A 118 -24.80 -0.45 -11.08
C ASP A 118 -23.81 -1.29 -10.27
N ARG A 119 -24.19 -2.49 -9.80
CA ARG A 119 -23.30 -3.40 -9.04
C ARG A 119 -22.12 -3.84 -9.93
N PRO A 120 -20.87 -3.78 -9.45
CA PRO A 120 -19.73 -4.44 -10.08
C PRO A 120 -19.98 -5.93 -10.38
N THR A 121 -19.75 -6.33 -11.62
CA THR A 121 -19.89 -7.73 -12.07
C THR A 121 -18.63 -8.30 -12.73
N PHE A 122 -17.76 -7.44 -13.26
CA PHE A 122 -16.43 -7.84 -13.72
C PHE A 122 -15.38 -6.86 -13.18
N GLY A 123 -14.26 -7.39 -12.70
CA GLY A 123 -13.12 -6.60 -12.24
C GLY A 123 -11.79 -7.30 -12.53
N MET A 124 -10.68 -6.57 -12.32
CA MET A 124 -9.33 -7.05 -12.57
C MET A 124 -8.43 -6.72 -11.37
N VAL A 125 -7.58 -7.67 -10.98
CA VAL A 125 -6.53 -7.51 -9.95
C VAL A 125 -5.17 -7.86 -10.57
N ASN A 126 -4.18 -6.98 -10.43
CA ASN A 126 -2.79 -7.29 -10.76
C ASN A 126 -1.90 -7.30 -9.51
N PHE A 127 -1.26 -8.42 -9.22
CA PHE A 127 -0.21 -8.51 -8.21
C PHE A 127 1.15 -8.18 -8.83
N CYS A 128 1.91 -7.27 -8.21
CA CYS A 128 3.22 -6.90 -8.73
C CYS A 128 4.23 -8.03 -8.47
N PRO A 129 4.85 -8.67 -9.49
CA PRO A 129 5.57 -9.94 -9.32
C PRO A 129 6.69 -9.91 -8.28
N LEU A 130 7.42 -8.80 -8.18
CA LEU A 130 8.49 -8.59 -7.20
C LEU A 130 7.99 -8.38 -5.75
N ARG A 131 6.69 -8.46 -5.51
CA ARG A 131 6.03 -8.36 -4.20
C ARG A 131 5.32 -9.64 -3.78
N VAL A 132 5.08 -10.57 -4.72
CA VAL A 132 4.61 -11.91 -4.42
C VAL A 132 5.77 -12.74 -3.86
N SER A 133 5.51 -13.50 -2.79
CA SER A 133 6.52 -14.30 -2.10
C SER A 133 5.94 -15.62 -1.61
N SER A 134 6.71 -16.70 -1.79
CA SER A 134 6.42 -18.03 -1.25
C SER A 134 6.86 -18.22 0.21
N ASP A 135 7.40 -17.18 0.85
CA ASP A 135 7.73 -17.17 2.28
C ASP A 135 6.43 -17.27 3.12
N PRO A 136 6.25 -18.33 3.94
CA PRO A 136 5.07 -18.48 4.80
C PRO A 136 4.85 -17.30 5.76
N VAL A 137 5.93 -16.63 6.20
CA VAL A 137 5.85 -15.45 7.09
C VAL A 137 5.17 -14.27 6.37
N LYS A 138 5.11 -14.28 5.04
CA LYS A 138 4.42 -13.28 4.22
C LYS A 138 3.05 -13.71 3.71
N TYR A 139 2.54 -14.88 4.09
CA TYR A 139 1.23 -15.33 3.63
C TYR A 139 0.11 -14.36 4.07
N GLU A 140 0.09 -13.97 5.34
CA GLU A 140 -0.95 -13.07 5.88
C GLU A 140 -0.94 -11.67 5.26
N SER A 141 0.24 -11.06 5.10
CA SER A 141 0.35 -9.74 4.44
C SER A 141 -0.14 -9.78 2.99
N GLN A 142 0.14 -10.86 2.26
CA GLN A 142 -0.34 -11.05 0.89
C GLN A 142 -1.84 -11.41 0.82
N LEU A 143 -2.36 -12.13 1.80
CA LEU A 143 -3.79 -12.43 1.90
C LEU A 143 -4.60 -11.17 2.23
N SER A 144 -4.11 -10.32 3.14
CA SER A 144 -4.68 -9.00 3.40
C SER A 144 -4.65 -8.11 2.16
N THR A 145 -3.52 -8.07 1.43
CA THR A 145 -3.44 -7.35 0.14
C THR A 145 -4.49 -7.88 -0.85
N ALA A 146 -4.62 -9.20 -1.00
CA ALA A 146 -5.61 -9.79 -1.89
C ALA A 146 -7.07 -9.45 -1.50
N LEU A 147 -7.36 -9.31 -0.21
CA LEU A 147 -8.68 -8.89 0.27
C LEU A 147 -8.95 -7.41 -0.02
N HIS A 148 -7.96 -6.55 0.20
CA HIS A 148 -7.99 -5.12 -0.10
C HIS A 148 -8.30 -4.88 -1.60
N GLU A 149 -7.51 -5.50 -2.49
CA GLU A 149 -7.69 -5.36 -3.93
C GLU A 149 -9.05 -5.87 -4.44
N ILE A 150 -9.51 -7.02 -3.95
CA ILE A 150 -10.83 -7.53 -4.34
C ILE A 150 -11.93 -6.56 -3.85
N SER A 151 -11.74 -5.83 -2.75
CA SER A 151 -12.70 -4.81 -2.29
C SER A 151 -12.82 -3.65 -3.28
N HIS A 152 -11.71 -3.17 -3.86
CA HIS A 152 -11.74 -2.21 -4.96
C HIS A 152 -12.45 -2.78 -6.21
N ALA A 153 -12.17 -4.05 -6.55
CA ALA A 153 -12.83 -4.74 -7.65
C ALA A 153 -14.35 -4.92 -7.43
N LEU A 154 -14.78 -5.06 -6.17
CA LEU A 154 -16.18 -5.14 -5.74
C LEU A 154 -16.85 -3.76 -5.56
N GLY A 155 -16.12 -2.66 -5.76
CA GLY A 155 -16.69 -1.31 -5.82
C GLY A 155 -16.29 -0.35 -4.70
N PHE A 156 -15.39 -0.75 -3.78
CA PHE A 156 -14.78 0.19 -2.83
C PHE A 156 -13.76 1.08 -3.57
N SER A 157 -14.23 2.08 -4.30
CA SER A 157 -13.37 3.08 -4.96
C SER A 157 -14.14 4.37 -5.25
N SER A 158 -13.45 5.51 -5.27
CA SER A 158 -14.09 6.83 -5.45
C SER A 158 -14.88 6.99 -6.76
N GLN A 159 -14.49 6.28 -7.81
CA GLN A 159 -15.21 6.23 -9.09
C GLN A 159 -16.57 5.51 -9.03
N PHE A 160 -16.85 4.74 -7.96
CA PHE A 160 -18.08 3.98 -7.78
C PHE A 160 -19.04 4.58 -6.75
N TYR A 161 -18.63 5.51 -5.88
CA TYR A 161 -19.52 6.09 -4.86
C TYR A 161 -20.76 6.78 -5.47
N ALA A 162 -20.60 7.48 -6.59
CA ALA A 162 -21.72 8.07 -7.34
C ALA A 162 -22.71 7.04 -7.92
N TYR A 163 -22.35 5.75 -7.90
CA TYR A 163 -23.15 4.66 -8.43
C TYR A 163 -23.88 3.84 -7.35
N MET A 164 -23.57 4.05 -6.07
CA MET A 164 -24.21 3.38 -4.92
C MET A 164 -25.74 3.58 -4.91
N ARG A 165 -26.44 2.62 -4.30
CA ARG A 165 -27.91 2.53 -4.27
C ARG A 165 -28.45 2.45 -2.85
N HIS A 166 -29.71 2.84 -2.70
CA HIS A 166 -30.50 2.57 -1.49
C HIS A 166 -30.93 1.10 -1.48
N LYS A 167 -31.38 0.62 -0.31
CA LYS A 167 -31.74 -0.78 -0.06
C LYS A 167 -32.97 -1.27 -0.85
N ASP A 168 -33.73 -0.36 -1.46
CA ASP A 168 -34.84 -0.63 -2.38
C ASP A 168 -34.38 -0.73 -3.86
N GLY A 169 -33.08 -0.57 -4.13
CA GLY A 169 -32.50 -0.57 -5.47
C GLY A 169 -32.59 0.77 -6.20
N THR A 170 -33.05 1.86 -5.56
CA THR A 170 -33.02 3.20 -6.16
C THR A 170 -31.61 3.83 -6.10
N PRO A 171 -31.18 4.61 -7.11
CA PRO A 171 -29.87 5.29 -7.07
C PRO A 171 -29.77 6.33 -5.95
N ARG A 172 -28.70 6.31 -5.14
CA ARG A 172 -28.44 7.37 -4.12
C ARG A 172 -28.12 8.71 -4.76
N THR A 173 -27.37 8.67 -5.86
CA THR A 173 -27.06 9.85 -6.67
C THR A 173 -28.02 9.93 -7.85
N ARG A 174 -28.71 11.06 -7.98
CA ARG A 174 -29.66 11.34 -9.08
C ARG A 174 -29.08 10.98 -10.45
N ARG A 175 -29.91 10.47 -11.35
CA ARG A 175 -29.51 10.12 -12.73
C ARG A 175 -30.03 11.12 -13.77
N ASP A 176 -29.31 11.22 -14.89
CA ASP A 176 -29.75 11.91 -16.11
C ASP A 176 -30.68 11.04 -16.98
N GLN A 177 -31.12 11.56 -18.12
CA GLN A 177 -31.97 10.85 -19.08
C GLN A 177 -31.32 9.59 -19.70
N ASN A 178 -30.00 9.43 -19.57
CA ASN A 178 -29.22 8.29 -20.04
C ASN A 178 -28.87 7.32 -18.90
N ASN A 179 -29.48 7.47 -17.73
CA ASN A 179 -29.21 6.73 -16.49
C ASN A 179 -27.78 6.90 -15.92
N ARG A 180 -27.14 8.05 -16.13
CA ARG A 180 -25.78 8.38 -15.66
C ARG A 180 -25.83 9.34 -14.46
N PRO A 181 -24.93 9.26 -13.47
CA PRO A 181 -24.80 10.28 -12.43
C PRO A 181 -24.28 11.60 -13.02
N PRO A 182 -24.34 12.72 -12.27
CA PRO A 182 -23.65 13.95 -12.62
C PRO A 182 -22.13 13.70 -12.71
N ALA A 183 -21.45 14.44 -13.57
CA ALA A 183 -20.00 14.35 -13.70
C ALA A 183 -19.34 15.73 -13.68
N LEU A 184 -18.21 15.84 -13.00
CA LEU A 184 -17.25 16.92 -13.19
C LEU A 184 -16.47 16.61 -14.47
N VAL A 185 -16.42 17.55 -15.41
CA VAL A 185 -15.77 17.38 -16.72
C VAL A 185 -14.86 18.58 -16.98
N ASN A 186 -13.59 18.32 -17.30
CA ASN A 186 -12.56 19.32 -17.58
C ASN A 186 -12.53 20.48 -16.56
N THR A 187 -12.53 20.15 -15.26
CA THR A 187 -12.63 21.12 -14.17
C THR A 187 -11.90 20.65 -12.91
N GLN A 188 -11.85 21.49 -11.87
CA GLN A 188 -11.27 21.11 -10.57
C GLN A 188 -12.33 20.51 -9.63
N CYS A 189 -11.91 19.49 -8.89
CA CYS A 189 -12.62 18.96 -7.72
C CYS A 189 -12.57 19.96 -6.55
N PRO A 190 -13.37 19.79 -5.47
CA PRO A 190 -13.28 20.61 -4.27
C PRO A 190 -11.90 20.64 -3.59
N ASN A 191 -11.12 19.56 -3.67
CA ASN A 191 -9.72 19.51 -3.19
C ASN A 191 -8.71 20.21 -4.13
N GLY A 192 -9.17 20.87 -5.20
CA GLY A 192 -8.33 21.58 -6.16
C GLY A 192 -7.68 20.70 -7.24
N LYS A 193 -7.76 19.36 -7.16
CA LYS A 193 -7.22 18.49 -8.23
C LYS A 193 -8.03 18.66 -9.51
N TYR A 194 -7.36 18.74 -10.67
CA TYR A 194 -8.04 18.85 -11.97
C TYR A 194 -8.40 17.46 -12.52
N VAL A 195 -9.60 17.32 -13.09
CA VAL A 195 -10.11 16.08 -13.68
C VAL A 195 -10.74 16.30 -15.05
N ASN A 196 -10.41 15.40 -15.99
CA ASN A 196 -11.03 15.37 -17.32
C ASN A 196 -12.48 14.85 -17.25
N TYR A 197 -12.72 13.82 -16.45
CA TYR A 197 -14.05 13.25 -16.17
C TYR A 197 -14.03 12.58 -14.79
N TYR A 198 -15.01 12.88 -13.94
CA TYR A 198 -15.22 12.26 -12.64
C TYR A 198 -16.71 12.16 -12.33
N SER A 199 -17.22 10.97 -12.00
CA SER A 199 -18.64 10.78 -11.62
C SER A 199 -18.85 11.26 -10.18
N ASN A 200 -19.59 12.36 -10.00
CA ASN A 200 -19.69 13.04 -8.72
C ASN A 200 -20.82 12.46 -7.86
N PRO A 201 -20.55 11.97 -6.63
CA PRO A 201 -21.58 11.47 -5.75
C PRO A 201 -22.49 12.58 -5.23
N ASP A 202 -23.69 12.22 -4.80
CA ASP A 202 -24.55 13.12 -4.04
C ASP A 202 -23.96 13.39 -2.64
N THR A 203 -24.23 14.59 -2.13
CA THR A 203 -23.97 15.02 -0.76
C THR A 203 -24.50 14.06 0.32
N ALA A 204 -25.58 13.31 0.05
CA ALA A 204 -26.11 12.27 0.94
C ALA A 204 -25.33 10.93 0.87
N THR A 205 -24.24 10.88 0.10
CA THR A 205 -23.32 9.72 0.00
C THR A 205 -21.92 10.12 0.44
N VAL A 206 -21.35 11.20 -0.11
CA VAL A 206 -20.08 11.79 0.36
C VAL A 206 -20.23 13.31 0.47
N GLN A 207 -19.74 13.87 1.58
CA GLN A 207 -19.77 15.30 1.85
C GLN A 207 -18.40 15.78 2.33
N TYR A 208 -17.98 16.96 1.87
CA TYR A 208 -16.75 17.61 2.31
C TYR A 208 -16.99 18.47 3.55
N TYR A 209 -15.98 18.53 4.43
CA TYR A 209 -15.96 19.30 5.67
C TYR A 209 -14.61 20.03 5.79
N THR A 210 -14.58 21.13 6.55
CA THR A 210 -13.32 21.77 6.94
C THR A 210 -13.03 21.42 8.40
N GLU A 211 -12.04 20.56 8.63
CA GLU A 211 -11.62 20.08 9.95
C GLU A 211 -10.09 20.03 10.00
N ARG A 212 -9.48 20.19 11.19
CA ARG A 212 -8.01 20.18 11.38
C ARG A 212 -7.20 21.20 10.54
N ASP A 213 -7.85 22.25 10.04
CA ASP A 213 -7.34 23.26 9.07
C ASP A 213 -7.32 22.82 7.60
N GLU A 214 -7.97 21.69 7.28
CA GLU A 214 -7.95 21.03 5.96
C GLU A 214 -9.35 20.73 5.41
N LEU A 215 -9.42 20.34 4.14
CA LEU A 215 -10.64 19.86 3.49
C LEU A 215 -10.69 18.32 3.53
N VAL A 216 -11.41 17.75 4.49
CA VAL A 216 -11.64 16.30 4.59
C VAL A 216 -12.92 15.90 3.86
N ALA A 217 -12.94 14.70 3.28
CA ALA A 217 -14.14 14.12 2.70
C ALA A 217 -14.68 13.01 3.60
N LYS A 218 -15.99 13.00 3.86
CA LYS A 218 -16.63 11.99 4.72
C LYS A 218 -17.71 11.24 3.97
N MET A 219 -17.68 9.90 4.03
CA MET A 219 -18.79 9.07 3.57
C MET A 219 -19.89 9.07 4.63
N VAL A 220 -21.01 9.72 4.30
CA VAL A 220 -22.12 10.04 5.23
C VAL A 220 -23.31 9.08 5.10
N THR A 221 -23.09 7.89 4.54
CA THR A 221 -24.16 6.91 4.35
C THR A 221 -24.61 6.30 5.69
N PRO A 222 -25.89 5.92 5.86
CA PRO A 222 -26.47 5.67 7.20
C PRO A 222 -25.79 4.59 8.05
N ALA A 223 -25.34 3.48 7.48
CA ALA A 223 -24.64 2.43 8.22
C ALA A 223 -23.21 2.85 8.57
N VAL A 224 -22.50 3.50 7.63
CA VAL A 224 -21.13 4.01 7.83
C VAL A 224 -21.11 5.09 8.92
N ALA A 225 -22.04 6.05 8.84
CA ALA A 225 -22.25 7.07 9.88
C ALA A 225 -22.58 6.44 11.23
N LYS A 226 -23.49 5.44 11.26
CA LYS A 226 -23.86 4.75 12.50
C LYS A 226 -22.70 3.92 13.08
N PHE A 227 -21.82 3.35 12.25
CA PHE A 227 -20.60 2.70 12.73
C PHE A 227 -19.73 3.72 13.46
N VAL A 228 -19.29 4.80 12.81
CA VAL A 228 -18.34 5.75 13.45
C VAL A 228 -18.91 6.45 14.67
N GLN A 229 -20.21 6.76 14.68
CA GLN A 229 -20.89 7.31 15.86
C GLN A 229 -20.82 6.37 17.07
N THR A 230 -20.89 5.06 16.83
CA THR A 230 -20.88 4.03 17.88
C THR A 230 -19.45 3.69 18.28
N HIS A 231 -18.57 3.48 17.30
CA HIS A 231 -17.15 3.19 17.43
C HIS A 231 -16.42 4.25 18.26
N PHE A 232 -16.42 5.51 17.81
CA PHE A 232 -15.80 6.61 18.56
C PHE A 232 -16.63 7.09 19.75
N ASN A 233 -17.82 6.52 20.01
CA ASN A 233 -18.78 7.03 21.01
C ASN A 233 -19.04 8.56 20.84
N CYS A 234 -19.40 8.97 19.63
CA CYS A 234 -19.64 10.36 19.25
C CYS A 234 -20.87 10.50 18.34
N SER A 235 -22.03 10.79 18.90
CA SER A 235 -23.30 10.91 18.17
C SER A 235 -23.38 12.07 17.17
N SER A 236 -22.43 13.03 17.21
CA SER A 236 -22.37 14.17 16.28
C SER A 236 -21.52 13.91 15.02
N LEU A 237 -20.88 12.75 14.88
CA LEU A 237 -20.21 12.39 13.62
C LEU A 237 -21.25 12.09 12.53
N THR A 238 -21.02 12.67 11.35
CA THR A 238 -21.91 12.54 10.19
C THR A 238 -21.50 11.42 9.23
N GLY A 239 -20.26 10.95 9.31
CA GLY A 239 -19.69 9.95 8.38
C GLY A 239 -18.24 9.63 8.70
N ALA A 240 -17.71 8.59 8.06
CA ALA A 240 -16.30 8.19 8.16
C ALA A 240 -15.44 8.99 7.19
N GLU A 241 -14.25 9.41 7.61
CA GLU A 241 -13.31 10.10 6.72
C GLU A 241 -12.70 9.14 5.69
N LEU A 242 -12.63 9.64 4.46
CA LEU A 242 -11.94 9.02 3.34
C LEU A 242 -10.56 9.67 3.21
N GLU A 243 -9.56 8.84 2.90
CA GLU A 243 -8.17 9.23 2.71
C GLU A 243 -8.02 10.47 1.79
N ASN A 244 -7.20 11.42 2.21
CA ASN A 244 -7.06 12.74 1.56
C ASN A 244 -5.79 12.89 0.68
N LEU A 245 -4.77 12.05 0.88
CA LEU A 245 -3.56 11.99 0.06
C LEU A 245 -3.68 11.00 -1.12
N ASP A 246 -4.83 10.33 -1.22
CA ASP A 246 -5.22 9.51 -2.35
C ASP A 246 -5.36 10.31 -3.66
N ASP A 247 -5.08 9.64 -4.78
CA ASP A 247 -4.88 10.30 -6.05
C ASP A 247 -6.18 10.61 -6.83
N GLY A 248 -7.09 11.45 -6.30
CA GLY A 248 -8.39 11.74 -6.95
C GLY A 248 -9.11 13.04 -6.54
N CYS A 249 -10.41 13.14 -6.88
CA CYS A 249 -11.33 14.10 -6.24
C CYS A 249 -11.71 13.67 -4.81
N LEU A 250 -11.62 12.35 -4.55
CA LEU A 250 -11.95 11.64 -3.32
C LEU A 250 -11.04 10.42 -3.21
N GLY A 251 -10.72 10.01 -1.98
CA GLY A 251 -10.04 8.75 -1.69
C GLY A 251 -10.85 7.50 -2.01
N SER A 252 -10.12 6.43 -2.31
CA SER A 252 -10.60 5.05 -2.43
C SER A 252 -10.27 4.20 -1.19
N HIS A 253 -9.77 4.84 -0.13
CA HIS A 253 -9.43 4.22 1.15
C HIS A 253 -10.11 4.94 2.34
N TRP A 254 -10.13 4.28 3.50
CA TRP A 254 -10.42 4.94 4.77
C TRP A 254 -9.21 5.71 5.29
N GLU A 255 -9.49 6.78 6.03
CA GLU A 255 -8.51 7.64 6.69
C GLU A 255 -7.62 6.88 7.70
N GLU A 256 -6.35 6.64 7.34
CA GLU A 256 -5.37 5.90 8.15
C GLU A 256 -5.14 6.56 9.52
N ARG A 257 -5.18 7.89 9.63
CA ARG A 257 -5.05 8.62 10.90
C ARG A 257 -6.13 8.20 11.90
N LEU A 258 -7.30 7.77 11.43
CA LEU A 258 -8.48 7.44 12.23
C LEU A 258 -8.75 5.96 12.38
N PHE A 259 -8.28 5.14 11.44
CA PHE A 259 -8.75 3.77 11.29
C PHE A 259 -7.62 2.73 11.22
N GLU A 260 -6.35 3.05 11.46
CA GLU A 260 -5.29 2.02 11.64
C GLU A 260 -5.78 0.90 12.60
N PRO A 261 -5.75 -0.40 12.27
CA PRO A 261 -5.31 -1.02 11.03
C PRO A 261 -6.47 -1.66 10.24
N GLU A 262 -7.51 -0.90 9.88
CA GLU A 262 -8.58 -1.36 8.99
C GLU A 262 -8.01 -1.77 7.64
N TYR A 263 -8.40 -2.94 7.12
CA TYR A 263 -7.77 -3.48 5.92
C TYR A 263 -8.00 -2.64 4.64
N MET A 264 -8.89 -1.64 4.67
CA MET A 264 -9.11 -0.66 3.60
C MET A 264 -8.51 0.74 3.84
N THR A 265 -7.59 0.94 4.81
CA THR A 265 -6.69 2.11 4.79
C THR A 265 -5.60 1.92 3.72
N PRO A 266 -4.92 2.98 3.22
CA PRO A 266 -3.92 2.85 2.15
C PRO A 266 -2.60 2.18 2.57
N VAL A 267 -2.41 1.84 3.85
CA VAL A 267 -1.14 1.33 4.38
C VAL A 267 -1.33 -0.01 5.06
N LEU A 268 -0.56 -1.01 4.61
CA LEU A 268 -0.55 -2.34 5.21
C LEU A 268 0.14 -2.31 6.59
N SER A 269 -0.66 -2.24 7.65
CA SER A 269 -0.23 -2.30 9.05
C SER A 269 0.25 -3.70 9.46
N TYR A 270 0.80 -3.86 10.68
CA TYR A 270 1.41 -5.13 11.12
C TYR A 270 0.40 -6.29 11.25
N PHE A 271 -0.78 -6.01 11.81
CA PHE A 271 -2.00 -6.81 11.68
C PHE A 271 -3.02 -6.02 10.89
N THR A 272 -4.04 -6.65 10.30
CA THR A 272 -5.15 -5.93 9.66
C THR A 272 -6.51 -6.42 10.14
N VAL A 273 -7.48 -5.49 10.18
CA VAL A 273 -8.80 -5.68 10.78
C VAL A 273 -9.87 -5.52 9.70
N ILE A 274 -10.68 -6.56 9.50
CA ILE A 274 -11.89 -6.51 8.66
C ILE A 274 -13.04 -6.00 9.53
N SER A 275 -13.19 -4.68 9.62
CA SER A 275 -14.03 -4.06 10.64
C SER A 275 -15.50 -3.91 10.22
N GLY A 276 -16.32 -3.44 11.17
CA GLY A 276 -17.69 -3.05 10.90
C GLY A 276 -17.82 -1.85 9.96
N LEU A 277 -16.75 -1.07 9.75
CA LEU A 277 -16.75 0.09 8.86
C LEU A 277 -16.84 -0.32 7.39
N THR A 278 -15.96 -1.22 6.95
CA THR A 278 -15.99 -1.73 5.56
C THR A 278 -17.21 -2.63 5.31
N MET A 279 -17.69 -3.35 6.33
CA MET A 279 -18.99 -4.05 6.25
C MET A 279 -20.16 -3.07 6.11
N ALA A 280 -20.13 -1.94 6.82
CA ALA A 280 -21.14 -0.90 6.68
C ALA A 280 -21.11 -0.26 5.27
N PHE A 281 -19.93 -0.06 4.67
CA PHE A 281 -19.82 0.35 3.26
C PHE A 281 -20.51 -0.65 2.33
N PHE A 282 -20.21 -1.95 2.44
CA PHE A 282 -20.77 -2.95 1.53
C PHE A 282 -22.30 -3.06 1.65
N GLU A 283 -22.88 -2.92 2.85
CA GLU A 283 -24.34 -2.84 3.04
C GLU A 283 -24.92 -1.53 2.50
N ASP A 284 -24.28 -0.38 2.76
CA ASP A 284 -24.74 0.93 2.26
C ASP A 284 -24.59 1.08 0.73
N SER A 285 -23.72 0.30 0.09
CA SER A 285 -23.56 0.30 -1.37
C SER A 285 -24.85 -0.04 -2.12
N GLY A 286 -25.75 -0.80 -1.47
CA GLY A 286 -26.96 -1.36 -2.08
C GLY A 286 -26.70 -2.52 -3.05
N TRP A 287 -25.44 -2.96 -3.19
CA TRP A 287 -25.05 -4.06 -4.08
C TRP A 287 -24.88 -5.40 -3.34
N TYR A 288 -24.55 -5.35 -2.05
CA TYR A 288 -24.27 -6.51 -1.19
C TYR A 288 -25.08 -6.44 0.09
N LYS A 289 -25.32 -7.60 0.70
CA LYS A 289 -25.75 -7.75 2.09
C LYS A 289 -24.63 -8.40 2.88
N THR A 290 -24.26 -7.84 4.02
CA THR A 290 -23.11 -8.33 4.81
C THR A 290 -23.47 -9.36 5.86
N ASN A 291 -22.47 -10.14 6.26
CA ASN A 291 -22.54 -11.08 7.37
C ASN A 291 -21.78 -10.54 8.60
N SER A 292 -22.52 -10.09 9.61
CA SER A 292 -21.93 -9.54 10.84
C SER A 292 -21.13 -10.55 11.66
N SER A 293 -21.24 -11.87 11.42
CA SER A 293 -20.38 -12.86 12.12
C SER A 293 -18.91 -12.82 11.67
N MET A 294 -18.62 -12.10 10.58
CA MET A 294 -17.29 -11.94 9.98
C MET A 294 -16.64 -10.60 10.34
N THR A 295 -17.31 -9.79 11.16
CA THR A 295 -16.85 -8.45 11.57
C THR A 295 -15.88 -8.55 12.74
N ALA A 296 -14.64 -8.13 12.55
CA ALA A 296 -13.68 -7.92 13.62
C ALA A 296 -13.97 -6.63 14.39
N GLN A 297 -13.64 -6.62 15.68
CA GLN A 297 -13.54 -5.39 16.45
C GLN A 297 -12.36 -4.56 15.96
N LEU A 298 -12.56 -3.26 15.81
CA LEU A 298 -11.50 -2.27 15.66
C LEU A 298 -11.30 -1.58 17.02
N ASP A 299 -10.09 -1.59 17.58
CA ASP A 299 -9.80 -0.94 18.86
C ASP A 299 -9.44 0.54 18.70
N PHE A 300 -8.88 0.91 17.55
CA PHE A 300 -8.27 2.20 17.34
C PHE A 300 -9.33 3.31 17.32
N GLY A 301 -9.26 4.22 18.27
CA GLY A 301 -10.26 5.26 18.51
C GLY A 301 -11.50 4.80 19.28
N ALA A 302 -11.63 3.50 19.61
CA ALA A 302 -12.83 2.96 20.23
C ALA A 302 -13.14 3.68 21.56
N GLY A 303 -14.34 4.26 21.64
CA GLY A 303 -14.82 5.00 22.81
C GLY A 303 -14.15 6.36 23.10
N LEU A 304 -13.16 6.79 22.31
CA LEU A 304 -12.33 7.98 22.63
C LEU A 304 -13.00 9.35 22.37
N GLY A 305 -14.24 9.35 21.88
CA GLY A 305 -15.08 10.53 21.73
C GLY A 305 -14.78 11.38 20.50
N CYS A 306 -15.63 12.38 20.28
CA CYS A 306 -15.51 13.34 19.18
C CYS A 306 -14.13 14.00 19.04
N PRO A 307 -13.38 14.33 20.12
CA PRO A 307 -12.03 14.89 19.99
C PRO A 307 -11.09 14.00 19.18
N PHE A 308 -11.14 12.68 19.36
CA PHE A 308 -10.27 11.73 18.62
C PHE A 308 -10.54 11.79 17.11
N ALA A 309 -11.81 11.94 16.73
CA ALA A 309 -12.18 12.08 15.33
C ALA A 309 -11.78 13.44 14.73
N GLN A 310 -12.02 14.53 15.46
CA GLN A 310 -12.07 15.88 14.86
C GLN A 310 -10.86 16.77 15.15
N LYS A 311 -9.97 16.40 16.09
CA LYS A 311 -8.78 17.18 16.44
C LYS A 311 -7.49 16.61 15.85
N LYS A 312 -6.43 17.42 15.87
CA LYS A 312 -5.05 16.97 15.61
C LYS A 312 -4.64 15.93 16.67
N CYS A 313 -3.92 14.90 16.24
CA CYS A 313 -3.54 13.73 17.04
C CYS A 313 -2.54 14.02 18.17
N VAL A 314 -1.81 15.12 18.05
CA VAL A 314 -0.93 15.70 19.06
C VAL A 314 -1.36 17.15 19.27
N ASP A 315 -1.49 17.56 20.53
CA ASP A 315 -1.84 18.92 20.91
C ASP A 315 -0.58 19.80 20.87
N GLN A 316 -0.56 20.75 19.94
CA GLN A 316 0.62 21.57 19.65
C GLN A 316 1.01 22.51 20.81
N ALA A 317 0.06 22.92 21.67
CA ALA A 317 0.34 23.81 22.79
C ALA A 317 0.97 23.09 24.00
N THR A 318 0.71 21.80 24.15
CA THR A 318 1.23 20.96 25.25
C THR A 318 2.32 19.98 24.82
N GLN A 319 2.49 19.76 23.51
CA GLN A 319 3.37 18.71 22.94
C GLN A 319 3.02 17.30 23.45
N THR A 320 1.72 17.04 23.71
CA THR A 320 1.22 15.74 24.19
C THR A 320 0.31 15.04 23.17
N PRO A 321 0.32 13.70 23.09
CA PRO A 321 -0.59 12.97 22.19
C PRO A 321 -2.00 12.93 22.78
N LEU A 322 -3.00 13.17 21.92
CA LEU A 322 -4.42 13.18 22.26
C LEU A 322 -4.90 11.84 22.85
N ALA A 323 -4.25 10.74 22.46
CA ALA A 323 -4.50 9.39 22.97
C ALA A 323 -3.17 8.64 23.13
N VAL A 324 -2.62 8.61 24.35
CA VAL A 324 -1.27 8.08 24.69
C VAL A 324 -1.02 6.59 24.38
N ASP A 325 -2.07 5.84 24.07
CA ASP A 325 -1.96 4.43 23.66
C ASP A 325 -1.94 4.28 22.13
N HIS A 326 -2.37 5.29 21.38
CA HIS A 326 -2.49 5.26 19.91
C HIS A 326 -1.41 6.13 19.24
N TYR A 327 -1.30 7.39 19.69
CA TYR A 327 -0.31 8.36 19.22
C TYR A 327 0.80 8.56 20.26
N CYS A 328 1.95 9.04 19.80
CA CYS A 328 3.14 9.25 20.61
C CYS A 328 3.88 10.54 20.23
N THR A 329 4.66 11.09 21.16
CA THR A 329 5.46 12.32 20.94
C THR A 329 6.96 12.13 21.18
N VAL A 330 7.37 10.94 21.64
CA VAL A 330 8.76 10.57 21.94
C VAL A 330 9.00 9.08 21.64
N ASN A 331 10.24 8.72 21.32
CA ASN A 331 10.67 7.34 21.08
C ASN A 331 11.77 6.94 22.08
N ASP A 332 11.53 7.22 23.36
CA ASP A 332 12.35 6.84 24.51
C ASP A 332 11.78 5.63 25.28
N ALA A 333 10.55 5.20 24.94
CA ALA A 333 9.83 4.07 25.52
C ALA A 333 9.08 3.25 24.45
N GLU A 334 9.10 1.93 24.58
CA GLU A 334 8.18 0.99 23.93
C GLU A 334 6.80 1.04 24.62
N SER A 335 5.74 0.92 23.84
CA SER A 335 4.36 0.89 24.30
C SER A 335 3.73 -0.48 23.96
N CYS A 336 2.41 -0.54 23.95
CA CYS A 336 1.62 -1.60 23.32
C CYS A 336 0.87 -1.03 22.11
N THR A 337 0.46 -1.91 21.22
CA THR A 337 -0.59 -1.63 20.22
C THR A 337 -1.93 -1.39 20.94
N PRO A 338 -2.88 -0.60 20.37
CA PRO A 338 -4.16 -0.33 21.01
C PRO A 338 -5.00 -1.58 21.32
N ASP A 339 -4.85 -2.62 20.50
CA ASP A 339 -5.48 -3.95 20.63
C ASP A 339 -4.81 -4.86 21.69
N ALA A 340 -3.71 -4.38 22.27
CA ALA A 340 -2.84 -5.08 23.22
C ALA A 340 -2.30 -6.44 22.75
N THR A 341 -2.24 -6.77 21.46
CA THR A 341 -1.66 -8.06 21.01
C THR A 341 -0.14 -8.00 20.84
N SER A 342 0.42 -6.83 20.54
CA SER A 342 1.85 -6.61 20.31
C SER A 342 2.43 -5.49 21.17
N ARG A 343 3.70 -5.62 21.54
CA ARG A 343 4.55 -4.48 21.90
C ARG A 343 4.69 -3.54 20.70
N SER A 344 4.84 -2.25 20.94
CA SER A 344 4.92 -1.24 19.88
C SER A 344 6.07 -0.25 20.09
N PHE A 345 6.47 0.40 19.00
CA PHE A 345 7.43 1.50 19.00
C PHE A 345 6.77 2.78 18.47
N CYS A 346 7.29 3.94 18.87
CA CYS A 346 6.79 5.21 18.36
C CYS A 346 7.36 5.51 16.96
N SER A 347 6.49 5.68 15.96
CA SER A 347 6.87 5.99 14.57
C SER A 347 7.20 7.48 14.31
N ILE A 348 7.60 8.22 15.35
CA ILE A 348 8.10 9.60 15.23
C ILE A 348 9.51 9.66 14.61
N GLY A 349 9.77 10.72 13.85
CA GLY A 349 11.12 11.06 13.37
C GLY A 349 11.20 12.50 12.84
N THR A 350 12.42 13.02 12.72
CA THR A 350 12.72 14.42 12.42
C THR A 350 13.22 14.63 10.99
N GLY A 351 13.40 15.89 10.56
CA GLY A 351 14.02 16.23 9.27
C GLY A 351 13.14 16.00 8.03
N LYS A 352 11.82 15.91 8.21
CA LYS A 352 10.83 15.75 7.13
C LYS A 352 10.37 17.11 6.58
N THR A 353 9.80 17.10 5.38
CA THR A 353 9.00 18.23 4.86
C THR A 353 7.53 17.93 5.12
N ILE A 354 6.97 18.51 6.19
CA ILE A 354 5.58 18.27 6.61
C ILE A 354 4.73 19.49 6.21
N PRO A 355 3.56 19.32 5.55
CA PRO A 355 2.61 20.39 5.30
C PRO A 355 2.19 21.12 6.59
N TRP A 356 1.97 22.45 6.53
CA TRP A 356 1.77 23.26 7.74
C TRP A 356 0.55 22.86 8.58
N TYR A 357 -0.48 22.30 7.96
CA TYR A 357 -1.66 21.79 8.65
C TYR A 357 -1.36 20.50 9.45
N PHE A 358 -0.45 19.65 8.96
CA PHE A 358 0.06 18.46 9.65
C PHE A 358 1.24 18.72 10.61
N GLN A 359 1.62 19.98 10.86
CA GLN A 359 2.70 20.29 11.81
C GLN A 359 2.19 20.30 13.25
N TYR A 360 2.56 19.28 14.02
CA TYR A 360 2.15 19.11 15.42
C TYR A 360 3.17 19.58 16.46
N PHE A 361 4.41 19.77 16.05
CA PHE A 361 5.56 20.02 16.94
C PHE A 361 6.15 21.41 16.72
N ASP A 362 6.89 21.93 17.69
CA ASP A 362 7.58 23.23 17.58
C ASP A 362 8.64 23.24 16.46
N ASP A 363 9.25 22.08 16.18
CA ASP A 363 10.07 21.84 14.99
C ASP A 363 9.16 21.31 13.86
N PRO A 364 8.94 22.08 12.77
CA PRO A 364 8.03 21.72 11.68
C PRO A 364 8.51 20.52 10.84
N THR A 365 9.68 19.96 11.14
CA THR A 365 10.23 18.76 10.49
C THR A 365 9.96 17.47 11.26
N VAL A 366 9.29 17.56 12.42
CA VAL A 366 9.01 16.45 13.35
C VAL A 366 7.57 15.97 13.21
N GLY A 367 7.40 14.65 13.12
CA GLY A 367 6.11 13.99 13.00
C GLY A 367 6.26 12.48 12.79
N GLY A 368 5.16 11.80 12.47
CA GLY A 368 5.13 10.39 12.08
C GLY A 368 5.89 10.11 10.78
N TYR A 369 6.20 8.84 10.49
CA TYR A 369 6.78 8.42 9.21
C TYR A 369 5.74 8.12 8.13
N ASN A 370 4.49 7.83 8.51
CA ASN A 370 3.40 7.58 7.58
C ASN A 370 2.73 8.91 7.17
N PRO A 371 2.76 9.33 5.89
CA PRO A 371 2.10 10.56 5.46
C PRO A 371 0.58 10.42 5.50
N TYR A 372 0.03 9.26 5.11
CA TYR A 372 -1.41 8.94 5.09
C TYR A 372 -2.05 8.98 6.48
N ALA A 373 -1.26 8.81 7.54
CA ALA A 373 -1.74 9.01 8.91
C ALA A 373 -1.82 10.50 9.31
N ASP A 374 -2.09 11.44 8.40
CA ASP A 374 -1.90 12.90 8.57
C ASP A 374 -0.50 13.27 9.16
N PHE A 375 0.56 12.50 8.87
CA PHE A 375 1.86 12.56 9.58
C PHE A 375 1.78 12.42 11.13
N CYS A 376 0.74 11.81 11.68
CA CYS A 376 0.65 11.49 13.10
C CYS A 376 1.65 10.40 13.50
N PRO A 377 2.42 10.57 14.60
CA PRO A 377 3.28 9.50 15.09
C PRO A 377 2.45 8.45 15.84
N LEU A 378 2.43 7.23 15.30
CA LEU A 378 1.66 6.08 15.79
C LEU A 378 2.50 5.14 16.67
N ASN A 379 1.85 4.46 17.63
CA ASN A 379 2.39 3.35 18.41
C ASN A 379 2.32 2.01 17.61
N THR A 380 3.13 1.89 16.57
CA THR A 380 3.06 0.77 15.61
C THR A 380 3.61 -0.54 16.18
N GLY A 381 2.87 -1.65 15.99
CA GLY A 381 3.28 -3.01 16.36
C GLY A 381 4.40 -3.59 15.48
N PHE A 382 5.01 -4.71 15.89
CA PHE A 382 6.09 -5.34 15.13
C PHE A 382 6.25 -6.85 15.45
N LEU A 383 6.73 -7.63 14.48
CA LEU A 383 6.79 -9.10 14.55
C LEU A 383 7.50 -9.67 15.80
N LYS A 384 8.62 -9.08 16.22
CA LYS A 384 9.33 -9.51 17.45
C LYS A 384 8.65 -9.01 18.74
N GLY A 385 7.71 -8.07 18.62
CA GLY A 385 6.92 -7.49 19.71
C GLY A 385 5.62 -8.24 19.99
N ASP A 386 5.15 -9.03 19.03
CA ASP A 386 3.92 -9.82 19.09
C ASP A 386 3.91 -10.79 20.29
N CYS A 387 2.94 -10.64 21.18
CA CYS A 387 2.78 -11.47 22.37
C CYS A 387 2.16 -12.84 22.08
N THR A 388 1.54 -13.01 20.91
CA THR A 388 0.82 -14.23 20.54
C THR A 388 1.74 -15.33 20.00
N ILE A 389 2.91 -14.94 19.47
CA ILE A 389 3.94 -15.83 18.92
C ILE A 389 4.83 -16.35 20.07
N THR A 390 4.65 -17.62 20.45
CA THR A 390 5.37 -18.28 21.54
C THR A 390 6.90 -18.22 21.42
N THR A 391 7.43 -18.28 20.20
CA THR A 391 8.88 -18.26 19.94
C THR A 391 9.53 -16.90 20.23
N ASN A 392 8.77 -15.80 20.27
CA ASN A 392 9.30 -14.49 20.67
C ASN A 392 9.80 -14.47 22.13
N MET A 393 9.40 -15.42 22.98
CA MET A 393 9.94 -15.57 24.33
C MET A 393 11.45 -15.85 24.34
N GLN A 394 11.99 -16.52 23.30
CA GLN A 394 13.43 -16.76 23.16
C GLN A 394 14.21 -15.48 22.79
N LEU A 395 13.52 -14.43 22.36
CA LEU A 395 14.07 -13.11 22.05
C LEU A 395 14.03 -12.15 23.26
N GLN A 396 13.58 -12.62 24.43
CA GLN A 396 13.63 -11.85 25.66
C GLN A 396 15.09 -11.61 26.09
N TYR A 397 15.37 -10.46 26.67
CA TYR A 397 16.73 -10.12 27.14
C TYR A 397 16.92 -10.57 28.61
N PRO A 398 18.04 -11.23 28.98
CA PRO A 398 19.18 -11.57 28.14
C PRO A 398 18.92 -12.77 27.22
N VAL A 399 19.16 -12.57 25.92
CA VAL A 399 18.87 -13.56 24.87
C VAL A 399 19.68 -14.85 25.05
N ASN A 400 19.12 -15.97 24.60
CA ASN A 400 19.68 -17.31 24.76
C ASN A 400 19.89 -17.76 26.23
N THR A 401 19.22 -17.13 27.20
CA THR A 401 19.20 -17.59 28.60
C THR A 401 17.82 -18.12 29.00
N THR A 402 17.76 -18.87 30.10
CA THR A 402 16.51 -19.24 30.78
C THR A 402 16.00 -18.17 31.74
N ILE A 403 16.67 -17.00 31.83
CA ILE A 403 16.37 -15.96 32.81
C ILE A 403 15.26 -15.06 32.26
N ASN A 404 14.03 -15.31 32.70
CA ASN A 404 12.88 -14.46 32.40
C ASN A 404 12.95 -13.13 33.18
N LEU A 405 13.80 -12.22 32.71
CA LEU A 405 14.20 -11.00 33.42
C LEU A 405 13.04 -10.05 33.73
N MET A 406 11.93 -10.11 32.97
CA MET A 406 10.78 -9.21 33.09
C MET A 406 9.45 -9.93 33.43
N GLY A 407 9.52 -11.22 33.75
CA GLY A 407 8.38 -12.07 34.13
C GLY A 407 7.35 -12.32 33.02
N GLU A 408 7.74 -12.12 31.76
CA GLU A 408 6.87 -12.17 30.58
C GLU A 408 6.38 -13.59 30.23
N THR A 409 5.38 -13.68 29.36
CA THR A 409 4.93 -14.94 28.73
C THR A 409 4.40 -14.64 27.34
N TYR A 410 4.73 -15.49 26.37
CA TYR A 410 4.26 -15.39 24.98
C TYR A 410 3.43 -16.63 24.64
N CYS A 411 2.19 -16.44 24.18
CA CYS A 411 1.19 -17.49 23.99
C CYS A 411 0.00 -16.98 23.17
N PRO A 412 -0.78 -17.82 22.46
CA PRO A 412 -1.86 -17.37 21.57
C PRO A 412 -2.93 -16.45 22.21
N THR A 413 -3.08 -16.47 23.54
CA THR A 413 -3.99 -15.61 24.32
C THR A 413 -3.29 -14.50 25.11
N CYS A 414 -1.95 -14.45 25.09
CA CYS A 414 -1.15 -13.47 25.81
C CYS A 414 -1.37 -12.05 25.24
N ARG A 415 -1.13 -11.05 26.08
CA ARG A 415 -1.36 -9.63 25.77
C ARG A 415 -0.23 -8.75 26.31
N CYS A 416 -0.05 -7.60 25.67
CA CYS A 416 0.87 -6.56 26.07
C CYS A 416 0.26 -5.68 27.16
N THR A 417 1.07 -5.26 28.15
CA THR A 417 0.77 -4.06 28.94
C THR A 417 2.04 -3.26 29.23
N LYS A 418 1.89 -2.00 29.65
CA LYS A 418 3.01 -1.14 30.08
C LYS A 418 3.65 -1.72 31.35
N SER A 419 4.94 -1.99 31.31
CA SER A 419 5.67 -2.75 32.34
C SER A 419 7.13 -2.28 32.42
N SER A 420 7.62 -2.07 33.64
CA SER A 420 9.01 -1.76 33.94
C SER A 420 9.67 -2.83 34.83
N LEU A 421 9.07 -4.02 34.89
CA LEU A 421 9.53 -5.11 35.74
C LEU A 421 10.94 -5.60 35.36
N VAL A 422 11.86 -5.60 36.33
CA VAL A 422 13.19 -6.21 36.21
C VAL A 422 13.50 -7.03 37.47
N LEU A 423 13.80 -8.32 37.30
CA LEU A 423 14.02 -9.28 38.38
C LEU A 423 15.14 -8.78 39.34
N LEU A 424 14.84 -8.75 40.64
CA LEU A 424 15.76 -8.32 41.68
C LEU A 424 16.99 -9.23 41.75
N ASN A 425 18.14 -8.64 42.10
CA ASN A 425 19.43 -9.33 42.27
C ASN A 425 19.94 -10.07 41.02
N SER A 426 19.29 -9.91 39.86
CA SER A 426 19.68 -10.54 38.60
C SER A 426 21.02 -10.07 38.04
N GLY A 427 21.47 -8.87 38.42
CA GLY A 427 22.68 -8.23 37.91
C GLY A 427 22.57 -7.64 36.50
N TRP A 428 21.42 -7.83 35.83
CA TRP A 428 21.18 -7.38 34.46
C TRP A 428 20.46 -6.03 34.41
N ILE A 429 20.81 -5.22 33.41
CA ILE A 429 20.16 -3.93 33.12
C ILE A 429 19.38 -4.07 31.81
N THR A 430 18.06 -3.86 31.86
CA THR A 430 17.23 -3.79 30.65
C THR A 430 17.43 -2.46 29.92
N SER A 431 17.25 -2.45 28.60
CA SER A 431 17.19 -1.21 27.80
C SER A 431 16.22 -0.20 28.44
N PRO A 432 16.59 1.09 28.59
CA PRO A 432 15.67 2.11 29.10
C PRO A 432 14.36 2.20 28.31
N ARG A 433 14.39 1.90 27.00
CA ARG A 433 13.20 1.83 26.14
C ARG A 433 12.23 0.70 26.49
N ARG A 434 12.67 -0.34 27.18
CA ARG A 434 11.85 -1.52 27.50
C ARG A 434 10.84 -1.15 28.59
N LYS A 435 9.65 -0.70 28.17
CA LYS A 435 8.58 -0.13 29.02
C LYS A 435 7.20 -0.77 28.81
N SER A 436 7.16 -1.89 28.09
CA SER A 436 6.01 -2.77 27.93
C SER A 436 6.42 -4.23 28.15
N GLY A 437 5.48 -5.15 28.31
CA GLY A 437 5.77 -6.58 28.42
C GLY A 437 4.57 -7.43 28.01
N CYS A 438 4.85 -8.60 27.45
CA CYS A 438 3.84 -9.61 27.11
C CYS A 438 3.60 -10.51 28.32
N TYR A 439 2.34 -10.73 28.68
CA TYR A 439 1.97 -11.57 29.83
C TYR A 439 0.77 -12.45 29.48
N ALA A 440 0.68 -13.61 30.14
CA ALA A 440 -0.51 -14.43 30.09
C ALA A 440 -1.63 -13.74 30.88
N MET A 441 -2.76 -13.50 30.24
CA MET A 441 -3.92 -12.82 30.81
C MET A 441 -5.15 -13.72 30.75
N ASP A 442 -5.84 -13.85 31.88
CA ASP A 442 -7.06 -14.65 32.03
C ASP A 442 -8.18 -13.72 32.54
N CYS A 443 -9.41 -13.90 32.08
CA CYS A 443 -10.49 -12.94 32.27
C CYS A 443 -11.75 -13.60 32.84
N ALA A 444 -11.84 -13.61 34.16
CA ALA A 444 -12.99 -14.12 34.89
C ALA A 444 -14.29 -13.34 34.61
N THR A 445 -14.18 -12.06 34.24
CA THR A 445 -15.29 -11.23 33.72
C THR A 445 -14.76 -10.23 32.69
N PRO A 446 -15.60 -9.62 31.83
CA PRO A 446 -15.17 -8.56 30.91
C PRO A 446 -14.52 -7.34 31.59
N ASN A 447 -14.78 -7.14 32.89
CA ASN A 447 -14.32 -5.98 33.67
C ASN A 447 -13.14 -6.32 34.61
N ALA A 448 -12.59 -7.54 34.57
CA ALA A 448 -11.53 -7.97 35.46
C ALA A 448 -10.57 -8.97 34.81
N VAL A 449 -9.30 -8.58 34.68
CA VAL A 449 -8.21 -9.42 34.16
C VAL A 449 -7.27 -9.86 35.26
N THR A 450 -6.92 -11.14 35.26
CA THR A 450 -5.86 -11.75 36.05
C THR A 450 -4.61 -11.87 35.19
N ILE A 451 -3.59 -11.04 35.45
CA ILE A 451 -2.30 -11.11 34.77
C ILE A 451 -1.40 -12.09 35.51
N SER A 452 -0.78 -13.01 34.79
CA SER A 452 0.21 -13.96 35.32
C SER A 452 1.62 -13.48 34.97
N VAL A 453 2.48 -13.36 35.99
CA VAL A 453 3.89 -12.95 35.89
C VAL A 453 4.76 -14.10 36.37
N GLN A 454 5.70 -14.55 35.53
CA GLN A 454 6.57 -15.70 35.84
C GLN A 454 7.70 -15.28 36.81
N VAL A 455 7.97 -16.11 37.83
CA VAL A 455 8.95 -15.84 38.89
C VAL A 455 9.77 -17.11 39.20
N SER A 456 10.86 -17.34 38.47
CA SER A 456 11.48 -18.68 38.37
C SER A 456 10.43 -19.72 37.94
N ASP A 457 10.17 -20.73 38.75
CA ASP A 457 9.20 -21.80 38.49
C ASP A 457 7.79 -21.44 39.00
N ASP A 458 7.67 -20.41 39.85
CA ASP A 458 6.39 -19.90 40.38
C ASP A 458 5.70 -18.92 39.42
N VAL A 459 4.39 -18.74 39.61
CA VAL A 459 3.57 -17.76 38.88
C VAL A 459 2.88 -16.83 39.85
N TYR A 460 3.26 -15.54 39.83
CA TYR A 460 2.55 -14.51 40.60
C TYR A 460 1.34 -14.00 39.81
N LYS A 461 0.18 -13.90 40.46
CA LYS A 461 -1.09 -13.48 39.83
C LYS A 461 -1.57 -12.12 40.34
N VAL A 462 -1.90 -11.24 39.40
CA VAL A 462 -2.32 -9.86 39.64
C VAL A 462 -3.74 -9.66 39.13
N ASN A 463 -4.66 -9.25 40.01
CA ASN A 463 -6.03 -8.94 39.61
C ASN A 463 -6.18 -7.44 39.31
N CYS A 464 -6.52 -7.11 38.07
CA CYS A 464 -6.67 -5.76 37.55
C CYS A 464 -8.13 -5.49 37.15
N THR A 465 -8.75 -4.50 37.80
CA THR A 465 -10.14 -4.04 37.53
C THR A 465 -10.21 -2.60 37.03
N LYS A 466 -9.07 -1.93 36.87
CA LYS A 466 -8.98 -0.53 36.45
C LYS A 466 -7.73 -0.28 35.61
N LYS A 467 -7.91 0.25 34.40
CA LYS A 467 -6.81 0.72 33.52
C LYS A 467 -5.90 1.69 34.25
N GLY A 468 -4.58 1.54 34.06
CA GLY A 468 -3.56 2.47 34.56
C GLY A 468 -3.19 2.32 36.04
N ALA A 469 -3.78 1.37 36.77
CA ALA A 469 -3.32 1.08 38.14
C ALA A 469 -1.90 0.48 38.11
N LEU A 470 -1.00 1.01 38.94
CA LEU A 470 0.39 0.52 39.05
C LEU A 470 0.50 -0.53 40.15
N ILE A 471 1.11 -1.65 39.83
CA ILE A 471 1.27 -2.82 40.71
C ILE A 471 2.76 -3.15 40.84
N THR A 472 3.23 -3.34 42.07
CA THR A 472 4.55 -3.91 42.37
C THR A 472 4.45 -5.43 42.49
N ILE A 473 5.47 -6.15 42.02
CA ILE A 473 5.51 -7.62 42.00
C ILE A 473 6.64 -8.09 42.92
N PRO A 474 6.42 -9.04 43.84
CA PRO A 474 7.48 -9.64 44.64
C PRO A 474 8.61 -10.19 43.76
N ASN A 475 9.84 -10.06 44.22
CA ASN A 475 11.07 -10.40 43.49
C ASN A 475 11.37 -9.54 42.23
N PHE A 476 10.59 -8.50 41.91
CA PHE A 476 10.89 -7.55 40.82
C PHE A 476 11.06 -6.12 41.34
N SER A 477 11.93 -5.37 40.67
CA SER A 477 11.96 -3.90 40.68
C SER A 477 11.06 -3.35 39.58
N GLY A 478 10.65 -2.08 39.70
CA GLY A 478 9.71 -1.45 38.77
C GLY A 478 8.25 -1.81 39.06
N THR A 479 7.39 -1.62 38.05
CA THR A 479 5.92 -1.76 38.17
C THR A 479 5.30 -2.36 36.92
N LEU A 480 4.29 -3.20 37.11
CA LEU A 480 3.33 -3.58 36.09
C LEU A 480 2.19 -2.55 36.06
N THR A 481 1.72 -2.16 34.88
CA THR A 481 0.52 -1.33 34.71
C THR A 481 -0.67 -2.24 34.37
N CYS A 482 -1.79 -2.09 35.05
CA CYS A 482 -3.04 -2.74 34.64
C CYS A 482 -3.49 -2.22 33.26
N PRO A 483 -3.69 -3.09 32.25
CA PRO A 483 -4.27 -2.71 30.97
C PRO A 483 -5.77 -2.41 31.14
N ASP A 484 -6.45 -2.06 30.05
CA ASP A 484 -7.91 -1.94 30.06
C ASP A 484 -8.57 -3.31 29.96
N PRO A 485 -9.37 -3.76 30.95
CA PRO A 485 -10.13 -5.01 30.85
C PRO A 485 -11.03 -5.05 29.61
N ALA A 486 -11.60 -3.91 29.19
CA ALA A 486 -12.48 -3.85 28.02
C ALA A 486 -11.76 -4.23 26.70
N VAL A 487 -10.44 -4.07 26.64
CA VAL A 487 -9.61 -4.50 25.50
C VAL A 487 -9.08 -5.92 25.71
N VAL A 488 -8.41 -6.21 26.84
CA VAL A 488 -7.72 -7.50 27.01
C VAL A 488 -8.66 -8.66 27.34
N CYS A 489 -9.86 -8.39 27.88
CA CYS A 489 -10.89 -9.40 28.13
C CYS A 489 -11.93 -9.50 27.01
N GLU A 490 -11.80 -8.71 25.94
CA GLU A 490 -12.55 -9.00 24.72
C GLU A 490 -12.05 -10.32 24.13
N LYS A 491 -12.96 -11.29 24.02
CA LYS A 491 -12.66 -12.56 23.40
C LYS A 491 -12.54 -12.38 21.88
N ARG A 492 -11.43 -12.85 21.32
CA ARG A 492 -11.12 -12.79 19.89
C ARG A 492 -10.74 -14.18 19.41
N CYS A 493 -10.93 -14.46 18.12
CA CYS A 493 -10.40 -15.69 17.54
C CYS A 493 -8.88 -15.75 17.75
N PRO A 494 -8.35 -16.87 18.26
CA PRO A 494 -6.94 -16.97 18.62
C PRO A 494 -6.06 -16.76 17.38
N ARG A 495 -5.05 -15.89 17.51
CA ARG A 495 -4.14 -15.44 16.43
C ARG A 495 -4.82 -15.02 15.13
N ALA A 496 -6.05 -14.50 15.17
CA ALA A 496 -6.86 -14.23 13.98
C ALA A 496 -6.98 -15.45 13.03
N CYS A 497 -7.06 -16.65 13.62
CA CYS A 497 -7.02 -17.94 12.91
C CYS A 497 -5.73 -18.20 12.12
N SER A 498 -4.63 -17.55 12.53
CA SER A 498 -3.33 -17.54 11.84
C SER A 498 -3.46 -17.27 10.34
N GLY A 499 -4.54 -16.55 9.98
CA GLY A 499 -5.24 -16.45 8.70
C GLY A 499 -5.42 -17.66 7.79
N HIS A 500 -4.86 -18.82 8.13
CA HIS A 500 -5.16 -20.15 7.59
C HIS A 500 -6.57 -20.67 7.96
N GLY A 501 -7.52 -19.75 8.17
CA GLY A 501 -8.89 -20.02 8.52
C GLY A 501 -9.73 -18.75 8.59
N VAL A 502 -10.99 -18.94 8.96
CA VAL A 502 -12.02 -17.91 9.08
C VAL A 502 -12.46 -17.79 10.53
N CYS A 503 -12.44 -16.58 11.06
CA CYS A 503 -13.01 -16.29 12.38
C CYS A 503 -14.53 -16.11 12.29
N ASN A 504 -15.27 -16.83 13.14
CA ASN A 504 -16.61 -16.41 13.52
C ASN A 504 -16.50 -15.57 14.80
N PHE A 505 -16.72 -14.26 14.71
CA PHE A 505 -16.55 -13.33 15.83
C PHE A 505 -17.66 -13.42 16.90
N VAL A 506 -18.78 -14.10 16.60
CA VAL A 506 -19.87 -14.35 17.57
C VAL A 506 -19.54 -15.56 18.47
N SER A 507 -18.99 -16.64 17.90
CA SER A 507 -18.55 -17.81 18.68
C SER A 507 -17.08 -17.76 19.12
N GLN A 508 -16.30 -16.85 18.55
CA GLN A 508 -14.84 -16.69 18.73
C GLN A 508 -14.03 -17.94 18.36
N THR A 509 -14.55 -18.74 17.43
CA THR A 509 -13.95 -19.99 16.94
C THR A 509 -13.44 -19.84 15.52
N CYS A 510 -12.27 -20.42 15.24
CA CYS A 510 -11.72 -20.53 13.91
C CYS A 510 -12.25 -21.75 13.14
N SER A 511 -12.62 -21.54 11.88
CA SER A 511 -12.91 -22.59 10.90
C SER A 511 -11.76 -22.63 9.90
N CYS A 512 -10.94 -23.68 9.93
CA CYS A 512 -9.68 -23.71 9.18
C CYS A 512 -9.86 -23.96 7.69
N SER A 513 -8.99 -23.34 6.89
CA SER A 513 -8.86 -23.59 5.46
C SER A 513 -8.38 -25.02 5.20
N ALA A 514 -8.61 -25.54 3.99
CA ALA A 514 -8.14 -26.86 3.59
C ALA A 514 -6.61 -26.97 3.77
N GLY A 515 -6.16 -28.07 4.38
CA GLY A 515 -4.75 -28.27 4.72
C GLY A 515 -4.31 -27.66 6.06
N TRP A 516 -5.23 -27.10 6.87
CA TRP A 516 -4.92 -26.47 8.16
C TRP A 516 -5.87 -26.90 9.29
N SER A 517 -5.39 -26.79 10.53
CA SER A 517 -6.02 -27.40 11.71
C SER A 517 -5.52 -26.79 13.04
N GLY A 518 -6.19 -27.14 14.13
CA GLY A 518 -6.00 -26.56 15.46
C GLY A 518 -6.97 -25.41 15.75
N SER A 519 -7.11 -25.01 17.01
CA SER A 519 -8.07 -23.97 17.44
C SER A 519 -7.79 -22.58 16.86
N ASP A 520 -6.56 -22.35 16.38
CA ASP A 520 -6.09 -21.12 15.74
C ASP A 520 -5.56 -21.37 14.32
N CYS A 521 -5.86 -22.53 13.73
CA CYS A 521 -5.49 -22.98 12.39
C CYS A 521 -3.99 -22.96 12.03
N ALA A 522 -3.07 -22.77 12.97
CA ALA A 522 -1.63 -22.71 12.67
C ALA A 522 -0.97 -24.07 12.37
N THR A 523 -1.69 -25.19 12.53
CA THR A 523 -1.12 -26.53 12.34
C THR A 523 -1.48 -27.06 10.97
N VAL A 524 -0.48 -27.31 10.11
CA VAL A 524 -0.69 -27.98 8.82
C VAL A 524 -1.37 -29.33 9.08
N ALA A 525 -2.56 -29.51 8.52
CA ALA A 525 -3.29 -30.76 8.61
C ALA A 525 -2.58 -31.83 7.77
N PRO A 526 -2.43 -33.09 8.25
CA PRO A 526 -1.88 -34.17 7.44
C PRO A 526 -2.67 -34.33 6.14
N VAL A 527 -1.98 -34.27 5.00
CA VAL A 527 -2.60 -34.44 3.68
C VAL A 527 -3.03 -35.90 3.53
N GLY A 528 -4.31 -36.16 3.81
CA GLY A 528 -4.97 -37.41 3.47
C GLY A 528 -4.85 -37.65 1.96
N GLY A 529 -4.49 -38.88 1.58
CA GLY A 529 -4.20 -39.22 0.19
C GLY A 529 -5.39 -39.04 -0.75
N THR A 530 -5.07 -38.92 -2.04
CA THR A 530 -6.00 -38.79 -3.17
C THR A 530 -7.27 -39.63 -3.03
N GLN A 531 -8.43 -38.97 -3.02
CA GLN A 531 -9.70 -39.55 -3.47
C GLN A 531 -9.98 -39.02 -4.88
N ASP A 532 -10.36 -39.92 -5.78
CA ASP A 532 -10.45 -39.69 -7.21
C ASP A 532 -11.77 -39.00 -7.61
N MET A 533 -11.76 -38.20 -8.67
CA MET A 533 -12.95 -37.53 -9.20
C MET A 533 -13.44 -38.27 -10.45
N SER A 534 -14.24 -39.34 -10.26
CA SER A 534 -14.82 -40.08 -11.39
C SER A 534 -16.22 -40.68 -11.12
N SER A 535 -17.12 -40.45 -12.09
CA SER A 535 -18.31 -41.24 -12.46
C SER A 535 -19.37 -41.65 -11.42
N ASN A 536 -20.48 -40.90 -11.42
CA ASN A 536 -21.87 -41.33 -11.72
C ASN A 536 -22.60 -42.50 -10.98
N THR A 537 -23.84 -42.15 -10.61
CA THR A 537 -25.12 -42.92 -10.68
C THR A 537 -25.48 -44.05 -9.69
N THR A 538 -26.55 -43.73 -8.92
CA THR A 538 -27.75 -44.56 -8.54
C THR A 538 -27.69 -45.73 -7.54
N ASP A 539 -28.63 -45.62 -6.59
CA ASP A 539 -29.45 -46.65 -5.93
C ASP A 539 -29.00 -47.44 -4.67
N ALA A 540 -30.03 -47.69 -3.84
CA ALA A 540 -30.23 -48.81 -2.89
C ALA A 540 -29.29 -49.02 -1.68
N ALA A 541 -29.49 -48.18 -0.65
CA ALA A 541 -29.89 -48.52 0.72
C ALA A 541 -29.49 -49.86 1.43
N THR A 542 -29.41 -49.76 2.77
CA THR A 542 -29.31 -50.83 3.81
C THR A 542 -27.90 -51.44 4.03
N ASN A 543 -27.47 -51.82 5.25
CA ASN A 543 -28.14 -51.74 6.55
C ASN A 543 -27.18 -51.52 7.76
N SER A 544 -27.77 -51.45 8.96
CA SER A 544 -27.15 -51.44 10.31
C SER A 544 -26.27 -52.68 10.61
N THR A 545 -25.58 -52.86 11.75
CA THR A 545 -25.80 -52.42 13.16
C THR A 545 -24.43 -52.40 13.91
N SER A 546 -24.16 -52.50 15.23
CA SER A 546 -24.90 -52.77 16.51
C SER A 546 -23.96 -52.51 17.72
N SER A 547 -24.39 -52.30 18.98
CA SER A 547 -25.56 -51.59 19.57
C SER A 547 -25.60 -51.78 21.10
N SER A 548 -25.39 -50.73 21.91
CA SER A 548 -25.68 -50.70 23.36
C SER A 548 -25.87 -49.26 23.86
N GLY A 549 -26.88 -48.86 24.64
CA GLY A 549 -28.08 -49.53 25.21
C GLY A 549 -28.62 -48.64 26.36
N SER A 550 -29.87 -48.70 26.83
CA SER A 550 -31.04 -49.52 26.48
C SER A 550 -32.33 -48.89 27.10
N MET A 551 -33.51 -49.46 26.80
CA MET A 551 -34.85 -49.23 27.43
C MET A 551 -35.54 -47.87 27.16
N ASP A 552 -36.89 -47.70 27.19
CA ASP A 552 -38.08 -48.55 26.88
C ASP A 552 -39.33 -47.65 27.12
N SER A 553 -40.52 -47.66 26.48
CA SER A 553 -41.11 -48.14 25.20
C SER A 553 -42.33 -47.19 24.89
N THR A 554 -43.35 -47.35 24.02
CA THR A 554 -44.13 -48.47 23.43
C THR A 554 -44.77 -48.11 22.06
N ASN A 555 -45.40 -49.12 21.45
CA ASN A 555 -46.32 -49.19 20.30
C ASN A 555 -47.62 -48.33 20.37
N PRO A 556 -48.46 -48.26 19.28
CA PRO A 556 -48.16 -48.37 17.84
C PRO A 556 -49.00 -47.43 16.90
N GLN A 557 -48.66 -47.43 15.60
CA GLN A 557 -49.54 -47.33 14.40
C GLN A 557 -50.71 -46.30 14.34
N SER A 558 -50.69 -45.44 13.31
CA SER A 558 -51.45 -45.68 12.04
C SER A 558 -51.27 -44.52 11.04
N ASN A 559 -51.74 -44.68 9.80
CA ASN A 559 -51.63 -43.66 8.74
C ASN A 559 -52.82 -43.73 7.75
N ARG A 560 -53.72 -42.73 7.76
CA ARG A 560 -54.59 -42.32 6.63
C ARG A 560 -55.46 -41.07 6.93
N THR A 561 -55.99 -40.50 5.84
CA THR A 561 -57.21 -39.64 5.72
C THR A 561 -57.25 -38.20 6.27
N SER A 562 -57.08 -37.25 5.32
CA SER A 562 -57.96 -36.09 4.99
C SER A 562 -58.20 -34.88 5.94
N LEU A 563 -58.21 -33.69 5.29
CA LEU A 563 -59.04 -32.46 5.41
C LEU A 563 -60.13 -32.34 6.52
N PRO A 564 -60.57 -31.12 6.96
CA PRO A 564 -60.69 -29.90 6.13
C PRO A 564 -60.35 -28.52 6.78
N THR A 565 -60.66 -27.45 6.06
CA THR A 565 -60.46 -26.01 6.34
C THR A 565 -61.56 -25.37 7.21
N ALA A 566 -61.23 -24.32 7.98
CA ALA A 566 -62.17 -23.25 8.38
C ALA A 566 -61.39 -21.93 8.73
N THR A 567 -61.54 -20.79 8.03
CA THR A 567 -62.54 -19.68 8.04
C THR A 567 -62.40 -18.57 9.11
N THR A 568 -62.77 -17.33 8.73
CA THR A 568 -62.69 -16.06 9.50
C THR A 568 -63.98 -15.74 10.27
N PRO A 569 -64.03 -14.67 11.10
CA PRO A 569 -64.70 -13.40 10.70
C PRO A 569 -64.14 -12.14 11.44
N PRO A 570 -64.78 -10.93 11.51
CA PRO A 570 -65.91 -10.34 10.75
C PRO A 570 -65.59 -8.96 10.10
N THR A 571 -66.60 -8.28 9.50
CA THR A 571 -66.50 -6.96 8.83
C THR A 571 -67.70 -6.04 9.10
N ALA A 572 -67.55 -4.72 8.86
CA ALA A 572 -68.59 -3.67 8.79
C ALA A 572 -67.99 -2.37 8.19
N LYS A 573 -68.72 -1.38 7.64
CA LYS A 573 -69.92 -1.28 6.74
C LYS A 573 -69.91 0.18 6.17
N VAL A 574 -70.82 0.58 5.25
CA VAL A 574 -70.58 1.75 4.34
C VAL A 574 -71.77 2.74 4.20
N THR A 575 -71.49 4.04 3.86
CA THR A 575 -72.37 5.14 3.34
C THR A 575 -73.44 5.79 4.27
N PRO A 576 -73.99 7.02 3.98
CA PRO A 576 -73.64 8.06 2.97
C PRO A 576 -73.58 9.57 3.46
N ILE A 577 -73.25 10.45 2.49
CA ILE A 577 -73.20 11.95 2.38
C ILE A 577 -74.27 12.79 3.14
N PRO A 578 -73.98 14.08 3.48
CA PRO A 578 -74.47 15.21 2.64
C PRO A 578 -73.45 16.37 2.40
N THR A 579 -73.86 17.38 1.60
CA THR A 579 -73.00 18.41 0.94
C THR A 579 -73.27 19.86 1.37
N SER A 580 -72.27 20.76 1.37
CA SER A 580 -72.40 22.18 0.88
C SER A 580 -71.12 23.05 0.92
N SER A 581 -70.72 23.56 -0.26
CA SER A 581 -70.21 24.93 -0.58
C SER A 581 -69.20 25.74 0.29
N SER A 582 -68.09 26.11 -0.39
CA SER A 582 -67.44 27.45 -0.45
C SER A 582 -66.87 28.20 0.78
N ALA A 583 -65.54 28.41 0.78
CA ALA A 583 -64.88 29.74 0.96
C ALA A 583 -63.34 29.70 0.70
N THR A 584 -62.82 30.60 -0.14
CA THR A 584 -61.45 31.17 -0.04
C THR A 584 -61.45 32.30 1.02
N PRO A 585 -60.33 32.72 1.67
CA PRO A 585 -59.04 33.12 1.06
C PRO A 585 -57.82 32.86 2.00
N PRO A 586 -56.79 33.73 2.13
CA PRO A 586 -55.78 34.22 1.17
C PRO A 586 -54.33 33.80 1.52
N PRO A 587 -53.34 33.96 0.61
CA PRO A 587 -51.92 33.89 0.96
C PRO A 587 -51.47 35.10 1.80
N ARG A 588 -50.49 34.92 2.70
CA ARG A 588 -49.92 36.01 3.52
C ARG A 588 -48.48 36.32 3.12
N ASN A 589 -48.32 37.32 2.23
CA ASN A 589 -47.03 37.98 2.00
C ASN A 589 -46.55 38.69 3.28
N VAL A 590 -45.22 38.76 3.45
CA VAL A 590 -44.57 39.83 4.22
C VAL A 590 -43.48 40.41 3.31
N SER A 591 -43.70 41.62 2.83
CA SER A 591 -42.84 42.31 1.87
C SER A 591 -41.89 43.30 2.56
N ILE A 592 -40.62 43.30 2.17
CA ILE A 592 -39.62 44.28 2.60
C ILE A 592 -39.82 45.59 1.80
N PRO A 593 -40.04 46.76 2.43
CA PRO A 593 -40.10 48.03 1.73
C PRO A 593 -38.72 48.56 1.35
N THR A 594 -38.64 49.31 0.25
CA THR A 594 -37.43 49.99 -0.23
C THR A 594 -37.47 51.50 0.03
N SER A 595 -36.34 52.16 -0.27
CA SER A 595 -36.12 53.60 -0.51
C SER A 595 -35.40 54.43 0.58
N THR A 596 -34.58 55.35 0.07
CA THR A 596 -33.70 56.32 0.75
C THR A 596 -34.36 57.72 0.74
N PRO A 597 -33.86 58.81 1.39
CA PRO A 597 -32.73 59.57 0.80
C PRO A 597 -31.90 60.58 1.68
N LYS A 598 -30.80 61.07 1.09
CA LYS A 598 -30.31 62.49 1.07
C LYS A 598 -29.40 63.06 2.22
N PRO A 599 -28.72 64.24 2.04
CA PRO A 599 -27.23 64.28 2.08
C PRO A 599 -26.58 65.54 2.72
N THR A 600 -25.24 65.69 2.60
CA THR A 600 -24.47 66.91 2.18
C THR A 600 -22.98 66.55 2.07
N ALA A 601 -22.22 66.78 0.98
CA ALA A 601 -21.71 68.03 0.37
C ALA A 601 -20.67 68.77 1.25
N LYS A 602 -19.43 69.07 0.82
CA LYS A 602 -18.97 69.87 -0.36
C LYS A 602 -17.56 69.43 -0.82
N THR A 603 -17.24 69.14 -2.09
CA THR A 603 -16.96 69.99 -3.30
C THR A 603 -15.69 70.87 -3.26
N SER A 604 -14.97 71.18 -4.36
CA SER A 604 -14.77 70.58 -5.71
C SER A 604 -13.99 71.57 -6.62
N THR A 605 -12.89 71.15 -7.28
CA THR A 605 -12.22 71.79 -8.47
C THR A 605 -11.06 70.87 -8.91
N VAL A 606 -10.66 70.70 -10.17
CA VAL A 606 -11.20 71.10 -11.50
C VAL A 606 -10.63 70.11 -12.57
N ALA A 607 -11.19 70.09 -13.78
CA ALA A 607 -10.74 69.29 -14.94
C ALA A 607 -10.87 70.15 -16.24
N PRO A 608 -10.55 69.67 -17.47
CA PRO A 608 -9.97 68.38 -17.89
C PRO A 608 -8.80 68.47 -18.92
N VAL A 609 -8.06 67.38 -19.11
CA VAL A 609 -7.39 67.05 -20.40
C VAL A 609 -7.56 65.55 -20.67
N THR A 610 -7.75 65.17 -21.93
CA THR A 610 -8.08 63.80 -22.37
C THR A 610 -6.88 62.85 -22.33
N ASN A 611 -7.10 61.62 -21.85
CA ASN A 611 -6.23 60.49 -22.17
C ASN A 611 -7.06 59.23 -22.43
N LYS A 612 -6.71 58.46 -23.47
CA LYS A 612 -7.34 57.17 -23.81
C LYS A 612 -6.45 56.02 -23.31
N THR A 613 -7.09 54.90 -22.96
CA THR A 613 -6.52 53.54 -22.94
C THR A 613 -5.15 53.34 -22.28
N GLN A 614 -5.14 52.99 -20.99
CA GLN A 614 -4.14 52.07 -20.44
C GLN A 614 -4.82 51.05 -19.50
N ASN A 615 -4.42 49.78 -19.63
CA ASN A 615 -4.82 48.71 -18.72
C ASN A 615 -3.82 48.64 -17.56
N GLY A 616 -4.30 48.67 -16.31
CA GLY A 616 -3.46 48.39 -15.14
C GLY A 616 -3.43 46.90 -14.83
N ALA A 617 -2.34 46.22 -15.18
CA ALA A 617 -2.18 44.78 -14.94
C ALA A 617 -1.19 44.50 -13.80
N ASN A 618 -1.65 43.80 -12.77
CA ASN A 618 -0.85 43.12 -11.74
C ASN A 618 -1.76 42.10 -11.01
N SER A 619 -1.36 40.86 -10.75
CA SER A 619 -0.12 40.17 -11.14
C SER A 619 -0.35 38.65 -11.31
N THR A 620 -0.88 38.25 -12.47
CA THR A 620 -1.00 36.84 -12.89
C THR A 620 0.14 36.44 -13.82
N LEU A 621 1.12 35.66 -13.34
CA LEU A 621 2.04 34.83 -14.18
C LEU A 621 2.99 34.01 -13.28
N ALA A 622 2.58 32.79 -12.89
CA ALA A 622 3.41 31.88 -12.08
C ALA A 622 3.32 30.38 -12.47
N ASN A 623 2.64 30.04 -13.57
CA ASN A 623 2.70 28.72 -14.20
C ASN A 623 2.67 28.90 -15.72
N GLY A 624 3.70 28.42 -16.42
CA GLY A 624 4.02 28.90 -17.77
C GLY A 624 4.95 28.00 -18.60
N CYS A 625 4.90 26.68 -18.38
CA CYS A 625 5.49 25.68 -19.27
C CYS A 625 4.44 24.60 -19.56
N ALA A 626 3.36 24.99 -20.26
CA ALA A 626 2.31 24.06 -20.69
C ALA A 626 2.84 23.12 -21.79
N ALA A 627 2.37 21.88 -21.80
CA ALA A 627 2.87 20.78 -22.65
C ALA A 627 2.42 20.88 -24.12
N ASN A 628 2.61 22.03 -24.77
CA ASN A 628 2.14 22.27 -26.15
C ASN A 628 3.00 23.27 -26.96
N VAL A 629 4.33 23.18 -26.83
CA VAL A 629 5.30 24.02 -27.59
C VAL A 629 6.16 23.22 -28.59
N SER A 630 6.13 21.87 -28.53
CA SER A 630 6.69 21.00 -29.59
C SER A 630 6.16 21.37 -30.98
N SER A 631 4.90 21.80 -31.06
CA SER A 631 4.22 22.31 -32.26
C SER A 631 4.74 23.65 -32.78
N GLN A 632 5.54 24.42 -32.03
CA GLN A 632 6.19 25.65 -32.51
C GLN A 632 7.65 25.45 -32.93
N CYS A 633 8.29 24.34 -32.55
CA CYS A 633 9.63 23.97 -33.05
C CYS A 633 9.59 23.40 -34.48
N ALA A 634 8.40 23.08 -35.01
CA ALA A 634 8.22 22.25 -36.20
C ALA A 634 7.26 22.83 -37.27
N THR A 635 7.22 24.16 -37.48
CA THR A 635 6.34 24.79 -38.48
C THR A 635 6.99 25.83 -39.41
N THR A 636 8.16 25.51 -39.98
CA THR A 636 8.52 25.97 -41.35
C THR A 636 9.63 25.12 -41.95
N THR A 637 9.42 24.63 -43.17
CA THR A 637 10.48 24.04 -43.99
C THR A 637 11.46 25.11 -44.47
N GLY A 638 12.71 25.05 -44.01
CA GLY A 638 13.85 25.55 -44.78
C GLY A 638 14.04 27.07 -44.89
N GLN A 639 14.08 27.81 -43.78
CA GLN A 639 14.82 29.08 -43.73
C GLN A 639 15.38 29.36 -42.33
N ALA A 640 16.71 29.53 -42.24
CA ALA A 640 17.38 29.93 -41.00
C ALA A 640 17.19 31.43 -40.75
N LEU A 641 16.15 31.78 -40.01
CA LEU A 641 15.89 33.18 -39.63
C LEU A 641 16.90 33.68 -38.59
N LEU A 642 17.34 34.93 -38.78
CA LEU A 642 18.41 35.56 -38.02
C LEU A 642 18.07 35.71 -36.53
N SER A 643 19.06 35.62 -35.65
CA SER A 643 18.85 35.58 -34.19
C SER A 643 18.00 36.74 -33.69
N ASN A 644 16.92 36.44 -32.99
CA ASN A 644 16.10 37.42 -32.28
C ASN A 644 16.81 37.95 -31.01
N ASP A 645 16.22 38.93 -30.34
CA ASP A 645 16.82 39.57 -29.16
C ASP A 645 16.93 38.66 -27.91
N MET A 646 16.54 37.37 -27.98
CA MET A 646 16.68 36.39 -26.89
C MET A 646 17.65 35.23 -27.23
N GLY A 647 18.32 35.27 -28.39
CA GLY A 647 19.33 34.29 -28.79
C GLY A 647 18.79 32.89 -29.09
N GLU A 648 17.49 32.79 -29.42
CA GLU A 648 16.81 31.51 -29.66
C GLU A 648 17.32 30.78 -30.90
N THR A 649 17.05 29.48 -30.99
CA THR A 649 17.32 28.65 -32.17
C THR A 649 16.16 27.70 -32.41
N TYR A 650 15.77 27.54 -33.68
CA TYR A 650 14.60 26.76 -34.11
C TYR A 650 15.06 25.62 -35.02
N CYS A 651 14.77 24.38 -34.64
CA CYS A 651 15.27 23.16 -35.27
C CYS A 651 14.49 21.92 -34.76
N GLU A 652 14.60 20.78 -35.45
CA GLU A 652 13.94 19.53 -35.06
C GLU A 652 14.41 19.00 -33.69
N SER A 653 15.66 19.28 -33.31
CA SER A 653 16.25 18.96 -31.99
C SER A 653 16.39 20.20 -31.10
N CYS A 654 15.42 21.12 -31.14
CA CYS A 654 15.38 22.31 -30.30
C CYS A 654 14.27 22.17 -29.26
N MET A 655 14.53 22.64 -28.03
CA MET A 655 13.56 22.58 -26.93
C MET A 655 13.51 23.89 -26.15
N CYS A 656 12.35 24.15 -25.54
CA CYS A 656 12.03 25.41 -24.88
C CYS A 656 12.05 25.28 -23.35
N THR A 657 12.61 26.29 -22.68
CA THR A 657 12.82 26.31 -21.23
C THR A 657 12.69 27.72 -20.67
N ARG A 658 12.70 27.88 -19.34
CA ARG A 658 12.72 29.21 -18.71
C ARG A 658 14.03 29.93 -19.06
N SER A 659 13.92 31.22 -19.40
CA SER A 659 15.05 32.04 -19.83
C SER A 659 14.84 33.51 -19.47
N SER A 660 15.94 34.19 -19.15
CA SER A 660 16.04 35.66 -19.04
C SER A 660 17.12 36.24 -19.97
N LEU A 661 17.60 35.43 -20.92
CA LEU A 661 18.60 35.81 -21.91
C LEU A 661 18.05 36.88 -22.85
N HIS A 662 18.74 38.02 -22.92
CA HIS A 662 18.37 39.17 -23.76
C HIS A 662 19.60 39.83 -24.36
N ARG A 663 19.41 40.55 -25.47
CA ARG A 663 20.45 41.33 -26.15
C ARG A 663 20.81 42.57 -25.31
N ASN A 664 22.10 42.88 -25.18
CA ASN A 664 22.65 43.94 -24.30
C ASN A 664 22.12 45.38 -24.56
N ALA A 665 21.38 45.60 -25.65
CA ALA A 665 20.77 46.88 -26.01
C ALA A 665 19.23 46.92 -25.81
N SER A 666 18.61 45.83 -25.36
CA SER A 666 17.16 45.74 -25.15
C SER A 666 16.80 45.84 -23.68
N THR A 667 16.01 46.84 -23.32
CA THR A 667 15.51 47.07 -21.94
C THR A 667 14.12 46.50 -21.69
N THR A 668 13.56 45.72 -22.63
CA THR A 668 12.18 45.20 -22.57
C THR A 668 12.11 43.67 -22.66
N LEU A 669 12.30 43.01 -21.51
CA LEU A 669 11.97 41.59 -21.34
C LEU A 669 10.49 41.41 -20.97
N THR A 670 9.74 40.68 -21.79
CA THR A 670 8.28 40.43 -21.59
C THR A 670 7.87 38.95 -21.64
N ARG A 671 8.81 38.02 -21.85
CA ARG A 671 8.58 36.56 -21.81
C ARG A 671 9.70 35.87 -21.00
N PRO A 672 9.37 35.07 -19.97
CA PRO A 672 10.37 34.37 -19.15
C PRO A 672 10.73 32.97 -19.67
N TRP A 673 10.68 32.75 -20.99
CA TRP A 673 11.00 31.46 -21.63
C TRP A 673 11.51 31.64 -23.08
N GLY A 674 12.43 30.76 -23.49
CA GLY A 674 12.99 30.74 -24.83
C GLY A 674 13.42 29.35 -25.30
N CYS A 675 13.60 29.19 -26.62
CA CYS A 675 13.88 27.90 -27.28
C CYS A 675 15.31 27.81 -27.82
N TYR A 676 15.99 26.68 -27.56
CA TYR A 676 17.42 26.51 -27.82
C TYR A 676 17.71 25.12 -28.42
N ALA A 677 18.76 25.02 -29.23
CA ALA A 677 19.20 23.74 -29.78
C ALA A 677 19.85 22.87 -28.70
N ILE A 678 19.50 21.58 -28.68
CA ILE A 678 20.00 20.62 -27.69
C ILE A 678 20.77 19.46 -28.35
N GLN A 679 21.74 18.92 -27.63
CA GLN A 679 22.55 17.78 -28.05
C GLN A 679 22.78 16.85 -26.85
N CYS A 680 22.20 15.66 -26.88
CA CYS A 680 22.46 14.61 -25.90
C CYS A 680 23.90 14.10 -26.03
N LEU A 681 24.70 14.22 -24.97
CA LEU A 681 26.06 13.66 -24.89
C LEU A 681 26.08 12.35 -24.09
N SER A 682 25.20 12.22 -23.10
CA SER A 682 24.85 10.96 -22.42
C SER A 682 23.42 11.04 -21.87
N SER A 683 22.92 9.97 -21.25
CA SER A 683 21.65 9.96 -20.50
C SER A 683 21.66 10.87 -19.25
N SER A 684 22.81 11.44 -18.86
CA SER A 684 22.97 12.34 -17.72
C SER A 684 23.61 13.69 -18.09
N LEU A 685 23.87 13.93 -19.39
CA LEU A 685 24.56 15.14 -19.86
C LEU A 685 23.96 15.63 -21.17
N LEU A 686 23.23 16.74 -21.08
CA LEU A 686 22.72 17.50 -22.22
C LEU A 686 23.65 18.69 -22.48
N GLN A 687 23.91 19.02 -23.75
CA GLN A 687 24.56 20.26 -24.14
C GLN A 687 23.53 21.16 -24.84
N MET A 688 23.39 22.40 -24.38
CA MET A 688 22.50 23.40 -24.98
C MET A 688 23.32 24.43 -25.75
N ALA A 689 22.73 25.02 -26.79
CA ALA A 689 23.37 25.99 -27.66
C ALA A 689 22.55 27.28 -27.81
N VAL A 690 23.21 28.42 -27.64
CA VAL A 690 22.71 29.77 -27.92
C VAL A 690 23.44 30.30 -29.16
N THR A 691 22.70 30.90 -30.09
CA THR A 691 23.26 31.37 -31.37
C THR A 691 23.11 32.87 -31.54
N SER A 692 24.24 33.58 -31.63
CA SER A 692 24.31 34.95 -32.14
C SER A 692 24.63 34.92 -33.65
N PRO A 693 24.50 36.05 -34.39
CA PRO A 693 24.70 36.06 -35.84
C PRO A 693 26.07 35.57 -36.32
N ASN A 694 27.09 35.66 -35.46
CA ASN A 694 28.49 35.34 -35.78
C ASN A 694 29.11 34.28 -34.85
N LEU A 695 28.37 33.75 -33.86
CA LEU A 695 28.90 32.82 -32.86
C LEU A 695 27.81 31.93 -32.25
N THR A 696 28.02 30.61 -32.27
CA THR A 696 27.23 29.66 -31.47
C THR A 696 27.99 29.31 -30.20
N TYR A 697 27.43 29.66 -29.04
CA TYR A 697 27.97 29.31 -27.73
C TYR A 697 27.25 28.07 -27.18
N LYS A 698 28.02 27.01 -26.91
CA LYS A 698 27.50 25.76 -26.33
C LYS A 698 27.93 25.63 -24.87
N PHE A 699 27.00 25.21 -24.01
CA PHE A 699 27.26 24.93 -22.60
C PHE A 699 26.62 23.62 -22.17
N ASN A 700 27.27 22.93 -21.23
CA ASN A 700 26.77 21.68 -20.67
C ASN A 700 25.75 21.98 -19.58
N CYS A 701 24.67 21.21 -19.57
CA CYS A 701 23.52 21.40 -18.69
C CYS A 701 23.35 20.25 -17.69
N THR A 702 22.96 20.63 -16.48
CA THR A 702 22.62 19.73 -15.38
C THR A 702 21.20 20.07 -14.92
N ALA A 703 20.35 19.05 -14.77
CA ALA A 703 18.91 19.19 -14.57
C ALA A 703 18.52 20.28 -13.54
N GLY A 704 17.59 21.16 -13.94
CA GLY A 704 16.94 22.14 -13.05
C GLY A 704 17.81 23.33 -12.60
N LYS A 705 19.11 23.34 -12.91
CA LYS A 705 19.98 24.48 -12.56
C LYS A 705 19.98 25.53 -13.69
N PRO A 706 19.79 26.83 -13.39
CA PRO A 706 20.04 27.89 -14.35
C PRO A 706 21.54 28.05 -14.60
N VAL A 707 21.90 28.36 -15.84
CA VAL A 707 23.25 28.73 -16.26
C VAL A 707 23.24 30.20 -16.67
N ASP A 708 24.16 30.97 -16.09
CA ASP A 708 24.42 32.35 -16.50
C ASP A 708 25.12 32.36 -17.87
N VAL A 709 24.49 32.97 -18.86
CA VAL A 709 25.02 33.08 -20.22
C VAL A 709 25.38 34.54 -20.49
N ALA A 710 26.68 34.83 -20.52
CA ALA A 710 27.23 36.14 -20.87
C ALA A 710 28.15 36.00 -22.09
N ILE A 711 27.64 36.39 -23.26
CA ILE A 711 28.35 36.29 -24.55
C ILE A 711 28.33 37.63 -25.28
N PRO A 712 29.21 37.89 -26.26
CA PRO A 712 29.23 39.16 -26.99
C PRO A 712 27.86 39.50 -27.59
N GLY A 713 27.19 40.49 -27.01
CA GLY A 713 25.87 40.97 -27.40
C GLY A 713 24.68 40.44 -26.59
N TYR A 714 24.81 39.40 -25.75
CA TYR A 714 23.70 38.87 -24.94
C TYR A 714 24.08 38.56 -23.49
N MET A 715 23.16 38.80 -22.55
CA MET A 715 23.29 38.46 -21.13
C MET A 715 21.97 37.94 -20.54
N GLY A 716 22.07 37.09 -19.52
CA GLY A 716 20.93 36.57 -18.76
C GLY A 716 21.13 35.11 -18.36
N THR A 717 20.04 34.42 -18.02
CA THR A 717 20.08 33.02 -17.55
C THR A 717 19.26 32.10 -18.44
N VAL A 718 19.68 30.83 -18.56
CA VAL A 718 18.91 29.76 -19.23
C VAL A 718 18.76 28.57 -18.27
N ALA A 719 17.54 28.11 -18.02
CA ALA A 719 17.27 26.97 -17.15
C ALA A 719 17.53 25.64 -17.85
N CYS A 720 18.41 24.80 -17.31
CA CYS A 720 18.74 23.51 -17.92
C CYS A 720 17.59 22.50 -17.86
N ILE A 721 17.21 22.00 -19.04
CA ILE A 721 16.29 20.86 -19.21
C ILE A 721 16.97 19.59 -18.68
N ASP A 722 16.18 18.68 -18.08
CA ASP A 722 16.70 17.44 -17.50
C ASP A 722 17.10 16.44 -18.61
N PRO A 723 18.39 16.02 -18.69
CA PRO A 723 18.83 15.03 -19.67
C PRO A 723 18.04 13.71 -19.63
N GLN A 724 17.60 13.26 -18.45
CA GLN A 724 16.84 12.00 -18.32
C GLN A 724 15.44 12.07 -18.96
N THR A 725 14.90 13.28 -19.15
CA THR A 725 13.58 13.47 -19.78
C THR A 725 13.63 13.57 -21.31
N VAL A 726 14.83 13.59 -21.92
CA VAL A 726 15.01 13.86 -23.36
C VAL A 726 15.98 12.89 -24.06
N CYS A 727 16.91 12.26 -23.33
CA CYS A 727 18.00 11.46 -23.90
C CYS A 727 17.81 9.93 -23.71
N ASP A 728 16.65 9.39 -24.09
CA ASP A 728 16.38 7.94 -24.06
C ASP A 728 16.94 7.19 -25.29
N PHE A 729 17.34 5.93 -25.11
CA PHE A 729 18.38 5.26 -25.90
C PHE A 729 18.23 3.72 -26.01
N THR A 730 17.10 3.24 -26.53
CA THR A 730 16.81 1.80 -26.71
C THR A 730 17.12 1.24 -28.14
N CYS A 731 17.09 -0.09 -28.30
CA CYS A 731 17.21 -0.77 -29.61
C CYS A 731 15.83 -0.95 -30.29
N PRO A 732 15.75 -0.95 -31.64
CA PRO A 732 14.51 -1.18 -32.38
C PRO A 732 13.79 -2.46 -31.94
N ASN A 733 12.52 -2.34 -31.51
CA ASN A 733 11.64 -3.41 -31.03
C ASN A 733 12.28 -4.40 -30.03
N ASN A 734 13.31 -3.98 -29.28
CA ASN A 734 14.17 -4.85 -28.47
C ASN A 734 14.63 -6.13 -29.20
N CYS A 735 14.93 -5.99 -30.50
CA CYS A 735 15.32 -7.10 -31.39
C CYS A 735 14.29 -8.23 -31.49
N SER A 736 13.00 -7.92 -31.28
CA SER A 736 11.85 -8.80 -31.43
C SER A 736 11.94 -10.13 -30.66
N SER A 737 12.75 -10.18 -29.61
CA SER A 737 13.15 -11.43 -28.90
C SER A 737 13.79 -12.51 -29.78
N HIS A 738 14.25 -12.14 -31.00
CA HIS A 738 14.86 -13.02 -32.00
C HIS A 738 16.29 -12.59 -32.38
N GLY A 739 16.88 -11.69 -31.59
CA GLY A 739 18.28 -11.28 -31.71
C GLY A 739 18.77 -10.54 -30.46
N THR A 740 20.06 -10.24 -30.43
CA THR A 740 20.70 -9.52 -29.32
C THR A 740 21.01 -8.09 -29.72
N CYS A 741 20.57 -7.11 -28.91
CA CYS A 741 20.90 -5.70 -29.07
C CYS A 741 22.40 -5.47 -28.75
N GLN A 742 23.18 -4.98 -29.72
CA GLN A 742 24.55 -4.54 -29.43
C GLN A 742 24.54 -3.18 -28.73
N ALA A 743 24.88 -3.15 -27.43
CA ALA A 743 24.79 -1.97 -26.57
C ALA A 743 25.52 -0.71 -27.10
N VAL A 744 26.58 -0.86 -27.89
CA VAL A 744 27.38 0.26 -28.43
C VAL A 744 26.87 0.76 -29.79
N THR A 745 26.43 -0.14 -30.67
CA THR A 745 26.03 0.19 -32.06
C THR A 745 24.52 0.34 -32.24
N ARG A 746 23.73 -0.13 -31.26
CA ARG A 746 22.26 -0.26 -31.25
C ARG A 746 21.66 -0.94 -32.48
N LYS A 747 22.44 -1.82 -33.12
CA LYS A 747 21.95 -2.75 -34.13
C LYS A 747 21.64 -4.09 -33.48
N CYS A 748 20.56 -4.71 -33.92
CA CYS A 748 20.23 -6.07 -33.54
C CYS A 748 21.08 -7.06 -34.33
N VAL A 749 21.65 -8.04 -33.64
CA VAL A 749 22.33 -9.20 -34.25
C VAL A 749 21.39 -10.39 -34.11
N CYS A 750 20.84 -10.86 -35.21
CA CYS A 750 19.77 -11.85 -35.21
C CYS A 750 20.28 -13.26 -34.92
N ALA A 751 19.44 -14.05 -34.25
CA ALA A 751 19.67 -15.47 -34.04
C ALA A 751 19.60 -16.22 -35.37
N VAL A 752 20.21 -17.41 -35.41
CA VAL A 752 20.15 -18.29 -36.59
C VAL A 752 18.68 -18.59 -36.91
N GLY A 753 18.29 -18.41 -38.18
CA GLY A 753 16.89 -18.48 -38.60
C GLY A 753 16.12 -17.16 -38.58
N TRP A 754 16.75 -16.03 -38.22
CA TRP A 754 16.11 -14.70 -38.19
C TRP A 754 16.95 -13.61 -38.88
N THR A 755 16.31 -12.51 -39.27
CA THR A 755 16.87 -11.41 -40.08
C THR A 755 15.99 -10.15 -39.98
N GLY A 756 16.49 -9.03 -40.50
CA GLY A 756 15.90 -7.69 -40.37
C GLY A 756 16.63 -6.81 -39.34
N SER A 757 16.40 -5.49 -39.38
CA SER A 757 17.07 -4.51 -38.51
C SER A 757 16.71 -4.64 -37.01
N ASP A 758 15.58 -5.27 -36.73
CA ASP A 758 15.02 -5.60 -35.42
C ASP A 758 14.77 -7.11 -35.26
N CYS A 759 15.30 -7.93 -36.18
CA CYS A 759 15.17 -9.39 -36.21
C CYS A 759 13.75 -9.96 -36.30
N ALA A 760 12.74 -9.17 -36.69
CA ALA A 760 11.34 -9.62 -36.77
C ALA A 760 11.04 -10.64 -37.90
N THR A 761 11.97 -10.89 -38.82
CA THR A 761 11.72 -11.69 -40.04
C THR A 761 12.45 -13.03 -39.99
N ALA A 762 11.78 -14.14 -40.31
CA ALA A 762 12.42 -15.45 -40.39
C ALA A 762 13.28 -15.61 -41.66
N SER A 763 14.49 -16.17 -41.52
CA SER A 763 15.41 -16.46 -42.62
C SER A 763 15.07 -17.80 -43.29
N PRO A 764 14.92 -17.88 -44.64
CA PRO A 764 14.57 -19.11 -45.31
C PRO A 764 15.69 -20.18 -45.31
N GLY A 765 15.49 -21.25 -44.55
CA GLY A 765 16.03 -22.58 -44.84
C GLY A 765 17.28 -23.05 -44.10
N THR A 766 17.10 -23.96 -43.14
CA THR A 766 17.81 -25.27 -43.07
C THR A 766 17.08 -26.17 -42.06
N ASN A 767 17.22 -27.50 -42.19
CA ASN A 767 16.35 -28.48 -41.54
C ASN A 767 17.11 -29.45 -40.60
N ALA A 768 16.33 -30.10 -39.72
CA ALA A 768 16.58 -31.38 -39.03
C ALA A 768 17.42 -31.45 -37.72
N SER A 769 16.69 -31.67 -36.62
CA SER A 769 16.77 -32.85 -35.73
C SER A 769 18.07 -33.23 -34.99
N ALA A 770 18.03 -33.28 -33.65
CA ALA A 770 18.02 -34.54 -32.84
C ALA A 770 18.18 -34.31 -31.31
N HIS A 771 17.56 -35.19 -30.51
CA HIS A 771 17.84 -35.43 -29.07
C HIS A 771 18.84 -36.60 -28.93
N PRO A 772 19.61 -36.73 -27.82
CA PRO A 772 19.10 -37.46 -26.63
C PRO A 772 19.67 -36.97 -25.27
N SER A 773 19.49 -37.77 -24.21
CA SER A 773 20.00 -37.53 -22.84
C SER A 773 20.66 -38.82 -22.26
N PRO A 774 20.88 -39.06 -20.93
CA PRO A 774 22.26 -39.14 -20.43
C PRO A 774 22.68 -40.45 -19.70
N THR A 775 23.99 -40.74 -19.70
CA THR A 775 24.70 -41.75 -18.87
C THR A 775 26.21 -41.46 -18.82
N ALA A 776 27.03 -41.85 -17.83
CA ALA A 776 26.83 -42.19 -16.41
C ALA A 776 28.19 -42.45 -15.70
N SER A 777 28.25 -42.32 -14.36
CA SER A 777 29.23 -42.96 -13.43
C SER A 777 30.74 -42.68 -13.52
N LEU A 778 31.36 -42.33 -12.37
CA LEU A 778 32.59 -43.01 -11.90
C LEU A 778 32.81 -42.90 -10.37
N ARG A 779 33.26 -44.02 -9.78
CA ARG A 779 33.82 -44.20 -8.42
C ARG A 779 35.36 -44.02 -8.49
N SER A 780 36.18 -43.88 -7.44
CA SER A 780 36.04 -43.62 -5.98
C SER A 780 37.46 -43.59 -5.37
N ARG A 781 37.68 -42.88 -4.25
CA ARG A 781 38.60 -43.37 -3.19
C ARG A 781 38.41 -42.62 -1.87
N ALA A 782 38.74 -43.28 -0.76
CA ALA A 782 38.81 -42.70 0.57
C ALA A 782 40.10 -43.13 1.26
N THR A 783 40.63 -42.26 2.12
CA THR A 783 41.72 -42.54 3.08
C THR A 783 41.39 -41.78 4.38
N SER A 784 41.81 -42.35 5.52
CA SER A 784 41.30 -41.98 6.84
C SER A 784 42.35 -41.31 7.73
N SER A 785 41.96 -40.27 8.47
CA SER A 785 42.58 -39.90 9.75
C SER A 785 41.55 -39.24 10.69
N ILE A 786 41.92 -38.99 11.95
CA ILE A 786 40.99 -39.00 13.09
C ILE A 786 40.68 -37.61 13.68
N LYS A 787 39.38 -37.33 13.83
CA LYS A 787 38.69 -36.38 14.74
C LYS A 787 39.25 -34.95 14.91
N SER A 788 38.52 -33.98 14.35
CA SER A 788 37.98 -32.84 15.09
C SER A 788 36.62 -32.43 14.48
N SER A 789 35.71 -31.81 15.24
CA SER A 789 34.27 -31.77 14.92
C SER A 789 33.88 -30.77 13.82
N PRO A 790 33.39 -31.20 12.64
CA PRO A 790 32.93 -30.31 11.57
C PRO A 790 31.46 -29.94 11.77
N GLY A 791 31.16 -29.20 12.84
CA GLY A 791 29.79 -28.96 13.31
C GLY A 791 29.30 -27.51 13.38
N LEU A 792 30.10 -26.52 12.94
CA LEU A 792 29.69 -25.10 13.05
C LEU A 792 30.37 -24.14 12.05
N GLN A 793 30.76 -24.60 10.86
CA GLN A 793 31.38 -23.70 9.85
C GLN A 793 30.43 -23.20 8.75
N LEU A 794 29.33 -23.90 8.46
CA LEU A 794 28.45 -23.51 7.35
C LEU A 794 27.62 -22.25 7.64
N GLU A 795 27.08 -22.03 8.83
CA GLU A 795 26.14 -20.91 9.06
C GLU A 795 26.79 -19.53 9.14
N VAL A 796 28.02 -19.45 9.69
CA VAL A 796 28.79 -18.20 9.70
C VAL A 796 29.34 -17.89 8.30
N LEU A 797 29.70 -18.92 7.51
CA LEU A 797 29.93 -18.74 6.08
C LEU A 797 28.65 -18.27 5.39
N ALA A 798 27.51 -18.93 5.59
CA ALA A 798 26.26 -18.63 4.90
C ALA A 798 25.81 -17.17 5.10
N LEU A 799 25.94 -16.61 6.30
CA LEU A 799 25.61 -15.20 6.56
C LEU A 799 26.59 -14.21 5.91
N LEU A 800 27.90 -14.52 5.85
CA LEU A 800 28.90 -13.68 5.19
C LEU A 800 28.89 -13.84 3.66
N VAL A 801 28.57 -15.03 3.17
CA VAL A 801 28.36 -15.36 1.75
C VAL A 801 27.04 -14.77 1.26
N ALA A 802 25.97 -14.74 2.07
CA ALA A 802 24.77 -13.97 1.76
C ALA A 802 25.05 -12.46 1.68
N LEU A 803 25.99 -11.93 2.48
CA LEU A 803 26.44 -10.53 2.36
C LEU A 803 27.33 -10.25 1.14
N VAL A 804 27.78 -11.27 0.41
CA VAL A 804 28.72 -11.16 -0.73
C VAL A 804 28.14 -11.66 -2.05
N LEU A 805 27.19 -12.60 -2.04
CA LEU A 805 26.52 -13.15 -3.24
C LEU A 805 25.13 -12.55 -3.51
N TYR A 806 24.55 -11.80 -2.56
CA TYR A 806 23.27 -11.09 -2.77
C TYR A 806 23.46 -9.65 -3.27
N TRP A 807 24.63 -9.33 -3.82
CA TRP A 807 25.00 -8.01 -4.36
C TRP A 807 25.60 -8.08 -5.78
N ASP A 808 25.14 -9.01 -6.64
CA ASP A 808 25.39 -8.92 -8.08
C ASP A 808 24.16 -9.20 -8.97
N GLN A 809 23.29 -8.20 -9.07
CA GLN A 809 22.61 -7.83 -10.33
C GLN A 809 22.54 -6.30 -10.45
N ALA A 810 23.64 -5.57 -10.16
CA ALA A 810 23.65 -4.10 -10.22
C ALA A 810 25.06 -3.44 -10.29
N THR A 811 25.95 -3.85 -11.22
CA THR A 811 27.14 -3.06 -11.62
C THR A 811 27.24 -3.06 -13.17
N ILE A 812 27.70 -2.02 -13.89
CA ILE A 812 29.06 -1.43 -14.05
C ILE A 812 28.91 -0.15 -14.94
N ALA A 813 29.68 0.95 -14.87
CA ALA A 813 30.60 1.48 -13.85
C ALA A 813 31.14 2.91 -14.20
N THR A 814 31.53 3.70 -13.16
CA THR A 814 32.61 4.74 -13.14
C THR A 814 32.43 6.08 -13.92
N SER A 815 33.14 7.20 -13.61
CA SER A 815 34.44 7.40 -12.90
C SER A 815 34.61 8.71 -12.06
N THR A 816 35.67 8.74 -11.22
CA THR A 816 36.18 9.78 -10.27
C THR A 816 37.36 10.62 -10.87
N PRO A 817 38.26 11.39 -10.14
CA PRO A 817 38.39 11.80 -8.70
C PRO A 817 38.85 13.27 -8.37
N HIS A 818 39.15 13.53 -7.06
CA HIS A 818 40.08 14.52 -6.41
C HIS A 818 39.51 15.81 -5.73
N GLN A 819 40.10 16.42 -4.68
CA GLN A 819 40.74 15.93 -3.41
C GLN A 819 41.07 17.08 -2.40
N HIS A 820 41.01 16.83 -1.05
CA HIS A 820 41.63 17.60 0.08
C HIS A 820 41.20 19.10 0.34
N THR A 821 41.30 19.78 1.52
CA THR A 821 41.69 19.47 2.94
C THR A 821 41.13 20.49 4.00
N ALA A 822 41.01 20.05 5.27
CA ALA A 822 41.21 20.77 6.56
C ALA A 822 40.17 21.73 7.25
N GLN A 823 39.88 21.38 8.52
CA GLN A 823 39.63 22.14 9.79
C GLN A 823 38.46 23.16 10.04
N LEU A 824 37.53 22.70 10.90
CA LEU A 824 36.98 23.31 12.14
C LEU A 824 36.27 24.70 12.17
N THR A 825 34.96 24.67 12.39
CA THR A 825 34.17 25.52 13.33
C THR A 825 32.77 24.89 13.52
N PRO A 826 32.00 25.22 14.59
CA PRO A 826 30.76 24.50 14.92
C PRO A 826 29.60 24.89 14.00
N ARG A 827 29.47 24.20 12.86
CA ARG A 827 28.26 24.24 12.02
C ARG A 827 27.20 23.25 12.51
N THR A 828 25.96 23.62 12.19
CA THR A 828 24.76 22.77 12.04
C THR A 828 25.04 21.27 12.00
N MET A 829 24.47 20.50 12.94
CA MET A 829 24.38 19.04 12.78
C MET A 829 23.30 18.66 11.76
N LEU A 830 23.54 19.01 10.49
CA LEU A 830 23.29 18.00 9.47
C LEU A 830 24.15 16.79 9.86
N VAL A 831 23.55 15.60 9.94
CA VAL A 831 24.33 14.38 10.08
C VAL A 831 25.18 14.24 8.82
N ASP A 832 26.48 14.52 8.95
CA ASP A 832 27.42 14.36 7.85
C ASP A 832 27.49 12.87 7.49
N LYS A 833 26.74 12.49 6.46
CA LYS A 833 26.65 11.11 5.96
C LYS A 833 28.02 10.54 5.62
N ARG A 834 28.96 11.38 5.17
CA ARG A 834 30.35 10.99 4.91
C ARG A 834 31.08 10.61 6.19
N ARG A 835 30.84 11.31 7.29
CA ARG A 835 31.40 10.99 8.63
C ARG A 835 30.88 9.65 9.13
N GLU A 836 29.59 9.36 8.97
CA GLU A 836 29.01 8.08 9.41
C GLU A 836 29.39 6.91 8.49
N VAL A 837 29.44 7.07 7.16
CA VAL A 837 30.03 6.05 6.26
C VAL A 837 31.48 5.76 6.64
N LEU A 838 32.30 6.78 6.94
CA LEU A 838 33.68 6.58 7.38
C LEU A 838 33.80 5.95 8.77
N ARG A 839 32.81 6.16 9.66
CA ARG A 839 32.75 5.54 10.99
C ARG A 839 32.37 4.06 10.88
N LEU A 840 31.31 3.76 10.13
CA LEU A 840 30.88 2.39 9.78
C LEU A 840 32.02 1.61 9.13
N TYR A 841 32.69 2.18 8.11
CA TYR A 841 33.82 1.54 7.44
C TYR A 841 34.97 1.21 8.40
N ARG A 842 35.31 2.13 9.31
CA ARG A 842 36.33 1.89 10.34
C ARG A 842 35.95 0.76 11.29
N GLU A 843 34.66 0.60 11.59
CA GLU A 843 34.18 -0.48 12.45
C GLU A 843 34.12 -1.83 11.72
N ILE A 844 33.78 -1.85 10.43
CA ILE A 844 33.99 -3.02 9.56
C ILE A 844 35.50 -3.37 9.53
N LEU A 845 36.39 -2.40 9.34
CA LEU A 845 37.86 -2.60 9.33
C LEU A 845 38.46 -2.95 10.70
N ARG A 846 37.70 -2.84 11.80
CA ARG A 846 38.06 -3.32 13.15
C ARG A 846 37.57 -4.75 13.36
N THR A 847 36.28 -4.99 13.11
CA THR A 847 35.63 -6.31 13.22
C THR A 847 36.33 -7.34 12.32
N THR A 848 36.66 -6.96 11.08
CA THR A 848 37.46 -7.76 10.14
C THR A 848 38.93 -7.96 10.56
N ARG A 849 39.37 -7.53 11.75
CA ARG A 849 40.68 -7.93 12.33
C ARG A 849 40.58 -9.15 13.21
N GLN A 850 39.41 -9.44 13.77
CA GLN A 850 39.17 -10.60 14.64
C GLN A 850 39.05 -11.91 13.84
N PHE A 851 38.97 -11.84 12.50
CA PHE A 851 38.96 -12.98 11.58
C PHE A 851 40.40 -13.49 11.33
N GLU A 852 40.97 -14.20 12.29
CA GLU A 852 42.33 -14.76 12.20
C GLU A 852 42.41 -16.08 11.41
N TRP A 853 41.27 -16.68 11.05
CA TRP A 853 41.20 -17.93 10.30
C TRP A 853 41.15 -17.71 8.78
N LYS A 854 41.39 -18.81 8.05
CA LYS A 854 41.43 -18.85 6.58
C LYS A 854 40.13 -19.39 5.96
N ASN A 855 39.88 -19.08 4.70
CA ASN A 855 38.87 -19.72 3.86
C ASN A 855 39.39 -21.04 3.27
N GLU A 856 38.53 -21.73 2.52
CA GLU A 856 38.83 -23.00 1.84
C GLU A 856 39.97 -22.85 0.81
N GLN A 857 40.16 -21.63 0.28
CA GLN A 857 41.21 -21.23 -0.65
C GLN A 857 42.52 -20.82 0.06
N ALA A 858 42.61 -21.05 1.38
CA ALA A 858 43.73 -20.73 2.26
C ALA A 858 44.11 -19.23 2.39
N GLU A 859 43.24 -18.32 1.94
CA GLU A 859 43.32 -16.87 2.18
C GLU A 859 42.76 -16.52 3.56
N LEU A 860 43.33 -15.53 4.25
CA LEU A 860 42.79 -15.01 5.51
C LEU A 860 41.43 -14.32 5.29
N TRP A 861 40.39 -14.70 6.05
CA TRP A 861 39.08 -14.04 5.98
C TRP A 861 39.15 -12.54 6.29
N SER A 862 40.06 -12.15 7.20
CA SER A 862 40.37 -10.75 7.47
C SER A 862 40.95 -9.99 6.27
N THR A 863 41.54 -10.66 5.27
CA THR A 863 41.95 -10.05 4.00
C THR A 863 40.78 -9.98 3.02
N VAL A 864 40.04 -11.08 2.86
CA VAL A 864 38.88 -11.18 1.94
C VAL A 864 37.81 -10.14 2.31
N LEU A 865 37.38 -10.09 3.57
CA LEU A 865 36.32 -9.18 4.03
C LEU A 865 36.74 -7.71 3.93
N ARG A 866 38.02 -7.37 4.16
CA ARG A 866 38.53 -6.01 3.94
C ARG A 866 38.56 -5.62 2.47
N LYS A 867 38.89 -6.57 1.57
CA LYS A 867 38.86 -6.36 0.12
C LYS A 867 37.43 -6.08 -0.35
N ASN A 868 36.47 -6.89 0.09
CA ASN A 868 35.06 -6.75 -0.28
C ASN A 868 34.44 -5.47 0.31
N ALA A 869 34.61 -5.20 1.60
CA ALA A 869 34.11 -3.98 2.23
C ALA A 869 34.70 -2.69 1.61
N ARG A 870 35.96 -2.75 1.16
CA ARG A 870 36.56 -1.65 0.41
C ARG A 870 35.97 -1.52 -1.01
N SER A 871 35.76 -2.64 -1.70
CA SER A 871 35.10 -2.66 -3.01
C SER A 871 33.73 -1.99 -2.94
N GLU A 872 32.89 -2.37 -1.98
CA GLU A 872 31.53 -1.83 -1.86
C GLU A 872 31.48 -0.34 -1.55
N ILE A 873 32.40 0.17 -0.74
CA ILE A 873 32.47 1.61 -0.46
C ILE A 873 33.05 2.39 -1.65
N GLU A 874 33.97 1.83 -2.43
CA GLU A 874 34.46 2.47 -3.67
C GLU A 874 33.45 2.36 -4.83
N ASN A 875 32.56 1.36 -4.82
CA ASN A 875 31.40 1.23 -5.70
C ASN A 875 30.35 2.30 -5.33
N ALA A 876 29.96 2.36 -4.06
CA ALA A 876 28.92 3.26 -3.54
C ALA A 876 29.36 4.72 -3.34
N ARG A 877 30.63 5.10 -3.54
CA ARG A 877 31.13 6.47 -3.29
C ARG A 877 30.51 7.58 -4.17
N HIS A 878 29.77 7.21 -5.21
CA HIS A 878 29.01 8.13 -6.08
C HIS A 878 27.51 8.13 -5.77
N GLU A 879 27.06 7.36 -4.80
CA GLU A 879 25.67 7.41 -4.33
C GLU A 879 25.38 8.84 -3.86
N THR A 880 24.27 9.40 -4.36
CA THR A 880 23.87 10.79 -4.06
C THR A 880 22.46 10.88 -3.49
N ASP A 881 21.66 9.82 -3.57
CA ASP A 881 20.35 9.81 -2.92
C ASP A 881 20.49 9.89 -1.39
N SER A 882 19.82 10.90 -0.84
CA SER A 882 19.74 11.16 0.59
C SER A 882 19.26 9.96 1.39
N GLU A 883 18.27 9.23 0.88
CA GLU A 883 17.56 8.17 1.60
C GLU A 883 18.31 6.84 1.49
N THR A 884 18.78 6.48 0.31
CA THR A 884 19.57 5.28 0.04
C THR A 884 20.90 5.30 0.79
N ILE A 885 21.60 6.44 0.89
CA ILE A 885 22.80 6.55 1.74
C ILE A 885 22.43 6.25 3.20
N SER A 886 21.35 6.84 3.72
CA SER A 886 20.92 6.65 5.10
C SER A 886 20.51 5.19 5.38
N LYS A 887 19.76 4.55 4.48
CA LYS A 887 19.38 3.14 4.56
C LYS A 887 20.62 2.22 4.56
N ARG A 888 21.57 2.44 3.63
CA ARG A 888 22.84 1.69 3.57
C ARG A 888 23.66 1.83 4.87
N ILE A 889 23.72 3.03 5.45
CA ILE A 889 24.41 3.27 6.75
C ILE A 889 23.74 2.47 7.88
N ILE A 890 22.41 2.53 8.00
CA ILE A 890 21.65 1.86 9.07
C ILE A 890 21.80 0.34 8.97
N ILE A 891 21.59 -0.23 7.78
CA ILE A 891 21.73 -1.67 7.53
C ILE A 891 23.17 -2.14 7.80
N GLY A 892 24.18 -1.37 7.34
CA GLY A 892 25.57 -1.70 7.58
C GLY A 892 25.94 -1.71 9.08
N TRP A 893 25.40 -0.78 9.87
CA TRP A 893 25.61 -0.76 11.33
C TRP A 893 24.99 -1.97 12.04
N ASP A 894 23.78 -2.38 11.65
CA ASP A 894 23.11 -3.58 12.17
C ASP A 894 23.91 -4.86 11.83
N CYS A 895 24.33 -5.01 10.56
CA CYS A 895 25.19 -6.13 10.15
C CYS A 895 26.53 -6.17 10.93
N VAL A 896 27.17 -5.02 11.18
CA VAL A 896 28.40 -4.97 12.00
C VAL A 896 28.12 -5.41 13.44
N ALA A 897 27.03 -4.94 14.05
CA ALA A 897 26.67 -5.31 15.42
C ALA A 897 26.41 -6.83 15.54
N GLN A 898 25.69 -7.43 14.58
CA GLN A 898 25.42 -8.87 14.55
C GLN A 898 26.70 -9.71 14.38
N VAL A 899 27.65 -9.26 13.55
CA VAL A 899 28.95 -9.94 13.38
C VAL A 899 29.83 -9.78 14.62
N GLN A 900 29.84 -8.59 15.25
CA GLN A 900 30.55 -8.36 16.51
C GLN A 900 29.98 -9.21 17.66
N GLN A 901 28.66 -9.36 17.74
CA GLN A 901 28.03 -10.23 18.72
C GLN A 901 28.46 -11.69 18.53
N LYS A 902 28.33 -12.25 17.32
CA LYS A 902 28.74 -13.65 17.04
C LYS A 902 30.24 -13.89 17.23
N MET A 903 31.07 -12.87 17.03
CA MET A 903 32.50 -12.91 17.38
C MET A 903 32.73 -13.06 18.89
N VAL A 904 32.04 -12.25 19.71
CA VAL A 904 32.17 -12.28 21.17
C VAL A 904 31.62 -13.60 21.73
N GLU A 905 30.47 -14.05 21.27
CA GLU A 905 29.90 -15.37 21.61
C GLU A 905 30.92 -16.48 21.34
N LYS A 906 31.57 -16.48 20.17
CA LYS A 906 32.55 -17.51 19.82
C LYS A 906 33.87 -17.41 20.58
N GLN A 907 34.33 -16.20 20.93
CA GLN A 907 35.49 -16.04 21.82
C GLN A 907 35.19 -16.53 23.25
N GLN A 908 33.97 -16.34 23.75
CA GLN A 908 33.55 -16.84 25.05
C GLN A 908 33.47 -18.37 25.07
N GLU A 909 32.92 -19.01 24.03
CA GLU A 909 32.97 -20.48 23.89
C GLU A 909 34.41 -21.03 23.94
N LEU A 910 35.34 -20.40 23.20
CA LEU A 910 36.74 -20.84 23.16
C LEU A 910 37.46 -20.62 24.50
N GLN A 911 37.13 -19.57 25.25
CA GLN A 911 37.66 -19.34 26.61
C GLN A 911 37.07 -20.31 27.63
N GLN A 912 35.80 -20.68 27.52
CA GLN A 912 35.17 -21.72 28.34
C GLN A 912 35.79 -23.11 28.05
N GLN A 913 36.04 -23.42 26.78
CA GLN A 913 36.76 -24.66 26.41
C GLN A 913 38.18 -24.66 26.99
N ALA A 914 38.93 -23.56 26.87
CA ALA A 914 40.28 -23.43 27.42
C ALA A 914 40.35 -23.51 28.96
N THR A 915 39.29 -23.10 29.68
CA THR A 915 39.20 -23.19 31.15
C THR A 915 38.61 -24.52 31.66
N SER A 916 38.05 -25.34 30.77
CA SER A 916 37.52 -26.69 31.09
C SER A 916 38.55 -27.82 30.98
N ALA A 917 39.77 -27.54 30.52
CA ALA A 917 40.81 -28.55 30.35
C ALA A 917 41.39 -28.99 31.71
N PRO A 918 41.38 -30.30 32.05
CA PRO A 918 41.98 -30.78 33.30
C PRO A 918 43.52 -30.68 33.25
N PRO A 919 44.21 -30.53 34.40
CA PRO A 919 45.66 -30.50 34.44
C PRO A 919 46.25 -31.84 33.96
N SER A 920 47.19 -31.78 33.02
CA SER A 920 47.82 -32.95 32.40
C SER A 920 48.70 -33.70 33.39
N ASN A 921 48.17 -34.78 33.94
CA ASN A 921 48.85 -35.61 34.93
C ASN A 921 49.78 -36.64 34.25
N ASP A 922 50.81 -36.16 33.56
CA ASP A 922 51.78 -36.99 32.85
C ASP A 922 53.09 -37.12 33.64
N SER A 923 53.11 -38.08 34.56
CA SER A 923 54.37 -38.57 35.12
C SER A 923 54.34 -40.08 35.39
N LYS A 924 55.27 -40.78 34.73
CA LYS A 924 55.68 -42.20 34.90
C LYS A 924 54.92 -43.28 34.10
N ASN A 925 55.38 -43.42 32.86
CA ASN A 925 55.85 -44.68 32.24
C ASN A 925 54.92 -45.91 32.09
N ALA A 926 54.56 -46.17 30.83
CA ALA A 926 54.87 -47.40 30.08
C ALA A 926 54.71 -48.79 30.76
N SER A 927 53.67 -49.50 30.33
CA SER A 927 53.73 -50.90 29.85
C SER A 927 52.57 -51.15 28.88
#